data_AF-A0A820M9E0-F1
#
_entry.id   AF-A0A820M9E0-F1
#
_cell.length_a   1.000
_cell.length_b   1.000
_cell.length_c   1.000
_cell.angle_alpha   90.00
_cell.angle_beta   90.00
_cell.angle_gamma   90.00
#
_symmetry.space_group_name_H-M   'P 1'
#
loop_
_entity.id
_entity.type
_entity.pdbx_description
1 polymer ?
#
loop_
_entity_poly.entity_id
_entity_poly.type
_entity_poly.pdbx_seq_one_letter_code
_entity_poly.pdbx_strand_id
1 'polypeptide(L)'
;AVVAYPTDPFSTENKQLQWLNESRLIYFIDKNSTFIPDSPRCGFNNLKCPEKTLIPIWGWIIISLLSIIVLLIIIGFVLYRRAKFEAELKAMQWLIKWEELSGRALLHNNVATPSFHKVSLSQKRTSLSSLHSDDSDTDVQTRQTFTKTAIYKSSLVALKRFHKIKLETTRALQLEMQDLTHDHIARFIGICIDPKHQYIVTEYCPKGSLQDILENEEIKLDTMFKHSIMHDIVKGMQHIHNSQIGSHGNLKSSNCVVDSRFICKITDFGLPTLRSNTNRGSPPSGVVKDLAFYKSRLWTAPELLREPNPPAAGTIKGDVYSFGIILQEIQLRNGPFYIRDRELGPAEIVESVKAGSLLRPSIEVGECNIEIGQLMKRCWLEDPNERPDFTGIRQIMRRINKDLESGNILDNLLKRMEQYANNLEGLVEERTSDYLAEKKKAEALLYQLLPATVASQLMGGQPVTAESFESVTIYFSDIVGFTSLSSESTPLQVVDLLNDLYSVFDAVTENYDVYKVETIGDAYMVVSGLPMRNGDLHAREIARLALSLLNAVLNFRIRHRPDKKLLLRIGIHSGPCVAGVVGLKMPRYCLFGDTVNTASRMESNGKALRIHVSSSTSAILQKFGTFELKLRGDIEMKGKGKQRTYWLLGEQGGLSIQHSLMNWDDDTVDVH
;
A
#
# COMPACT_ATOMS: atom_id res chain seq x y z
N ALA A 1 -51.20 24.92 -106.67
CA ALA A 1 -52.54 25.52 -106.76
C ALA A 1 -53.44 24.57 -107.51
N VAL A 2 -54.44 23.99 -106.82
CA VAL A 2 -55.59 23.34 -107.46
C VAL A 2 -56.79 24.11 -106.96
N VAL A 3 -57.50 24.76 -107.88
CA VAL A 3 -58.74 25.50 -107.61
C VAL A 3 -59.88 24.59 -108.07
N ALA A 4 -60.83 24.31 -107.16
CA ALA A 4 -62.13 23.74 -107.51
C ALA A 4 -63.22 24.76 -107.13
N TYR A 5 -64.04 25.10 -108.11
CA TYR A 5 -65.14 26.06 -108.05
C TYR A 5 -66.30 25.59 -107.16
N PRO A 6 -67.13 26.51 -106.63
CA PRO A 6 -68.29 26.16 -105.82
C PRO A 6 -69.45 25.69 -106.71
N THR A 7 -70.09 24.60 -106.34
CA THR A 7 -71.34 24.14 -106.98
C THR A 7 -72.55 24.54 -106.13
N ASP A 8 -73.50 25.16 -106.82
CA ASP A 8 -74.86 25.51 -106.39
C ASP A 8 -75.59 24.39 -105.62
N PRO A 9 -76.61 24.74 -104.81
CA PRO A 9 -77.10 23.92 -103.71
C PRO A 9 -78.16 22.90 -104.13
N PHE A 10 -78.01 22.16 -105.22
CA PHE A 10 -78.90 21.02 -105.51
C PHE A 10 -78.22 20.01 -106.45
N SER A 11 -77.32 19.18 -105.93
CA SER A 11 -77.19 17.76 -106.32
C SER A 11 -76.02 17.09 -105.60
N THR A 12 -76.29 15.91 -105.05
CA THR A 12 -75.37 14.95 -104.45
C THR A 12 -74.48 14.28 -105.49
N GLU A 13 -73.14 14.38 -105.36
CA GLU A 13 -72.17 13.27 -105.37
C GLU A 13 -70.68 13.74 -105.39
N ASN A 14 -69.84 12.93 -104.72
CA ASN A 14 -68.39 12.94 -104.50
C ASN A 14 -67.48 13.84 -105.39
N LYS A 15 -66.57 14.60 -104.75
CA LYS A 15 -65.33 15.10 -105.39
C LYS A 15 -64.10 14.97 -104.48
N GLN A 16 -63.21 14.04 -104.85
CA GLN A 16 -61.84 13.92 -104.36
C GLN A 16 -60.93 14.98 -105.01
N LEU A 17 -59.96 15.50 -104.25
CA LEU A 17 -58.89 16.36 -104.77
C LEU A 17 -57.64 15.53 -105.05
N GLN A 18 -57.19 15.55 -106.30
CA GLN A 18 -55.96 14.91 -106.77
C GLN A 18 -54.81 15.93 -106.81
N TRP A 19 -53.61 15.49 -106.42
CA TRP A 19 -52.37 16.23 -106.66
C TRP A 19 -51.76 15.80 -108.01
N LEU A 20 -51.42 16.79 -108.83
CA LEU A 20 -50.69 16.63 -110.09
C LEU A 20 -49.18 16.55 -109.82
N ASN A 21 -48.59 15.38 -110.08
CA ASN A 21 -47.16 15.06 -110.26
C ASN A 21 -46.16 15.51 -109.19
N GLU A 22 -45.51 14.52 -108.55
CA GLU A 22 -44.53 14.63 -107.46
C GLU A 22 -43.12 15.14 -107.87
N SER A 23 -42.91 15.58 -109.12
CA SER A 23 -41.56 15.85 -109.65
C SER A 23 -41.26 17.31 -110.00
N ARG A 24 -42.01 18.29 -109.45
CA ARG A 24 -41.68 19.72 -109.59
C ARG A 24 -41.40 20.39 -108.25
N LEU A 25 -40.11 20.46 -107.89
CA LEU A 25 -39.59 21.33 -106.84
C LEU A 25 -39.85 22.80 -107.21
N ILE A 26 -40.53 23.54 -106.33
CA ILE A 26 -40.71 24.99 -106.42
C ILE A 26 -39.88 25.62 -105.30
N TYR A 27 -38.83 26.36 -105.68
CA TYR A 27 -37.84 26.93 -104.77
C TYR A 27 -38.29 28.30 -104.25
N PHE A 28 -38.14 28.53 -102.94
CA PHE A 28 -38.34 29.84 -102.31
C PHE A 28 -36.99 30.36 -101.77
N ILE A 29 -36.63 31.61 -102.10
CA ILE A 29 -35.37 32.26 -101.71
C ILE A 29 -35.69 33.38 -100.71
N ASP A 30 -34.94 33.45 -99.60
CA ASP A 30 -34.98 34.56 -98.63
C ASP A 30 -33.69 35.42 -98.66
N LYS A 31 -33.76 36.63 -98.11
CA LYS A 31 -32.89 37.81 -98.32
C LYS A 31 -31.39 37.70 -97.97
N ASN A 32 -30.87 36.54 -97.57
CA ASN A 32 -29.43 36.35 -97.27
C ASN A 32 -28.73 35.28 -98.14
N SER A 33 -29.30 34.92 -99.30
CA SER A 33 -28.65 34.10 -100.34
C SER A 33 -27.96 32.83 -99.82
N THR A 34 -28.56 32.16 -98.83
CA THR A 34 -28.10 30.87 -98.32
C THR A 34 -29.23 29.86 -98.39
N PHE A 35 -28.91 28.67 -98.91
CA PHE A 35 -29.86 27.60 -99.12
C PHE A 35 -30.39 27.09 -97.77
N ILE A 36 -31.71 27.19 -97.57
CA ILE A 36 -32.36 26.60 -96.39
C ILE A 36 -32.60 25.11 -96.70
N PRO A 37 -32.14 24.18 -95.84
CA PRO A 37 -32.40 22.75 -96.02
C PRO A 37 -33.87 22.42 -95.75
N ASP A 38 -34.45 21.51 -96.54
CA ASP A 38 -35.88 21.11 -96.51
C ASP A 38 -36.36 20.47 -95.19
N SER A 39 -35.51 20.35 -94.15
CA SER A 39 -35.94 19.92 -92.81
C SER A 39 -35.02 20.42 -91.68
N PRO A 40 -35.57 20.72 -90.48
CA PRO A 40 -34.80 21.19 -89.32
C PRO A 40 -33.96 20.07 -88.68
N ARG A 41 -32.88 20.44 -87.98
CA ARG A 41 -31.85 19.52 -87.43
C ARG A 41 -32.38 18.41 -86.50
N CYS A 42 -33.49 18.60 -85.78
CA CYS A 42 -34.11 17.56 -84.95
C CYS A 42 -35.24 16.78 -85.65
N GLY A 43 -35.47 17.04 -86.94
CA GLY A 43 -36.65 16.57 -87.69
C GLY A 43 -37.94 17.25 -87.20
N PHE A 44 -38.95 17.35 -88.07
CA PHE A 44 -40.24 17.97 -87.73
C PHE A 44 -40.97 17.28 -86.57
N ASN A 45 -40.62 16.03 -86.26
CA ASN A 45 -41.23 15.23 -85.19
C ASN A 45 -40.34 15.12 -83.94
N ASN A 46 -39.28 15.93 -83.79
CA ASN A 46 -38.36 15.93 -82.64
C ASN A 46 -37.62 14.59 -82.33
N LEU A 47 -37.79 13.57 -83.15
CA LEU A 47 -37.25 12.21 -82.94
C LEU A 47 -35.72 12.12 -83.01
N LYS A 48 -35.02 13.16 -83.48
CA LYS A 48 -33.55 13.15 -83.64
C LYS A 48 -32.79 13.91 -82.54
N CYS A 49 -33.45 14.32 -81.46
CA CYS A 49 -32.79 14.92 -80.29
C CYS A 49 -32.34 13.84 -79.29
N PRO A 50 -31.08 13.82 -78.81
CA PRO A 50 -30.66 12.90 -77.76
C PRO A 50 -31.27 13.29 -76.39
N GLU A 51 -32.05 12.40 -75.79
CA GLU A 51 -32.62 12.57 -74.43
C GLU A 51 -31.52 12.58 -73.36
N LYS A 52 -31.53 13.58 -72.47
CA LYS A 52 -30.70 13.58 -71.25
C LYS A 52 -31.35 12.64 -70.21
N THR A 53 -30.77 11.46 -70.01
CA THR A 53 -31.21 10.51 -68.97
C THR A 53 -30.79 10.98 -67.58
N LEU A 54 -31.63 11.77 -66.93
CA LEU A 54 -31.58 11.97 -65.47
C LEU A 54 -32.15 10.72 -64.79
N ILE A 55 -31.39 10.12 -63.87
CA ILE A 55 -31.81 8.93 -63.12
C ILE A 55 -33.13 9.25 -62.39
N PRO A 56 -34.21 8.45 -62.58
CA PRO A 56 -35.50 8.71 -61.94
C PRO A 56 -35.40 8.62 -60.42
N ILE A 57 -36.23 9.37 -59.70
CA ILE A 57 -36.22 9.51 -58.23
C ILE A 57 -36.19 8.16 -57.50
N TRP A 58 -36.85 7.13 -58.04
CA TRP A 58 -36.83 5.76 -57.52
C TRP A 58 -35.42 5.14 -57.43
N GLY A 59 -34.50 5.50 -58.34
CA GLY A 59 -33.11 5.04 -58.30
C GLY A 59 -32.37 5.54 -57.06
N TRP A 60 -32.62 6.78 -56.63
CA TRP A 60 -32.05 7.32 -55.40
C TRP A 60 -32.59 6.64 -54.14
N ILE A 61 -33.88 6.27 -54.14
CA ILE A 61 -34.50 5.53 -53.04
C ILE A 61 -33.87 4.13 -52.90
N ILE A 62 -33.66 3.42 -54.01
CA ILE A 62 -33.04 2.09 -54.01
C ILE A 62 -31.59 2.16 -53.49
N ILE A 63 -30.82 3.16 -53.93
CA ILE A 63 -29.43 3.37 -53.45
C ILE A 63 -29.42 3.67 -51.95
N SER A 64 -30.35 4.50 -51.47
CA SER A 64 -30.48 4.80 -50.04
C SER A 64 -30.87 3.58 -49.21
N LEU A 65 -31.70 2.68 -49.75
CA LEU A 65 -32.15 1.50 -49.02
C LEU A 65 -31.05 0.42 -48.98
N LEU A 66 -30.29 0.27 -50.07
CA LEU A 66 -29.09 -0.57 -50.12
C LEU A 66 -27.99 -0.07 -49.18
N SER A 67 -27.78 1.26 -49.09
CA SER A 67 -26.77 1.80 -48.17
C SER A 67 -27.13 1.55 -46.70
N ILE A 68 -28.42 1.62 -46.35
CA ILE A 68 -28.91 1.28 -45.00
C ILE A 68 -28.69 -0.21 -44.69
N ILE A 69 -28.98 -1.10 -45.64
CA ILE A 69 -28.76 -2.55 -45.44
C ILE A 69 -27.27 -2.84 -45.24
N VAL A 70 -26.40 -2.24 -46.05
CA VAL A 70 -24.94 -2.39 -45.90
C VAL A 70 -24.49 -1.87 -44.53
N LEU A 71 -25.04 -0.73 -44.08
CA LEU A 71 -24.74 -0.18 -42.76
C LEU A 71 -25.16 -1.14 -41.63
N LEU A 72 -26.34 -1.75 -41.72
CA LEU A 72 -26.82 -2.73 -40.74
C LEU A 72 -25.93 -3.99 -40.70
N ILE A 73 -25.45 -4.46 -41.86
CA ILE A 73 -24.51 -5.59 -41.93
C ILE A 73 -23.17 -5.23 -41.26
N ILE A 74 -22.66 -4.02 -41.51
CA ILE A 74 -21.42 -3.53 -40.88
C ILE A 74 -21.59 -3.42 -39.37
N ILE A 75 -22.70 -2.83 -38.90
CA ILE A 75 -23.01 -2.72 -37.47
C ILE A 75 -23.11 -4.12 -36.84
N GLY A 76 -23.82 -5.05 -37.48
CA GLY A 76 -23.94 -6.44 -37.02
C GLY A 76 -22.58 -7.14 -36.94
N PHE A 77 -21.70 -6.94 -37.91
CA PHE A 77 -20.33 -7.49 -37.89
C PHE A 77 -19.48 -6.90 -36.77
N VAL A 78 -19.59 -5.58 -36.52
CA VAL A 78 -18.88 -4.92 -35.41
C VAL A 78 -19.39 -5.41 -34.06
N LEU A 79 -20.71 -5.57 -33.89
CA LEU A 79 -21.30 -6.13 -32.67
C LEU A 79 -20.88 -7.59 -32.45
N TYR A 80 -20.86 -8.41 -33.51
CA TYR A 80 -20.36 -9.78 -33.43
C TYR A 80 -18.87 -9.83 -33.05
N ARG A 81 -18.03 -9.01 -33.70
CA ARG A 81 -16.60 -8.87 -33.36
C ARG A 81 -16.42 -8.45 -31.91
N ARG A 82 -17.20 -7.48 -31.44
CA ARG A 82 -17.17 -7.00 -30.06
C ARG A 82 -17.60 -8.09 -29.08
N ALA A 83 -18.70 -8.80 -29.33
CA ALA A 83 -19.18 -9.88 -28.49
C ALA A 83 -18.17 -11.05 -28.44
N LYS A 84 -17.57 -11.40 -29.58
CA LYS A 84 -16.50 -12.40 -29.66
C LYS A 84 -15.27 -11.96 -28.86
N PHE A 85 -14.86 -10.70 -28.98
CA PHE A 85 -13.73 -10.14 -28.23
C PHE A 85 -14.01 -10.07 -26.73
N GLU A 86 -15.22 -9.69 -26.31
CA GLU A 86 -15.64 -9.71 -24.91
C GLU A 86 -15.69 -11.14 -24.34
N ALA A 87 -16.10 -12.13 -25.14
CA ALA A 87 -16.04 -13.54 -24.77
C ALA A 87 -14.59 -14.03 -24.62
N GLU A 88 -13.69 -13.64 -25.54
CA GLU A 88 -12.26 -13.93 -25.47
C GLU A 88 -11.59 -13.26 -24.26
N LEU A 89 -11.97 -12.02 -23.91
CA LEU A 89 -11.50 -11.32 -22.71
C LEU A 89 -11.96 -12.00 -21.42
N LYS A 90 -13.25 -12.39 -21.32
CA LYS A 90 -13.77 -13.17 -20.18
C LYS A 90 -13.03 -14.49 -20.02
N ALA A 91 -12.67 -15.14 -21.13
CA ALA A 91 -11.89 -16.37 -21.14
C ALA A 91 -10.43 -16.19 -20.69
N MET A 92 -9.92 -14.96 -20.51
CA MET A 92 -8.55 -14.68 -20.04
C MET A 92 -8.48 -14.06 -18.63
N GLN A 93 -9.61 -13.82 -17.95
CA GLN A 93 -9.64 -13.15 -16.63
C GLN A 93 -8.96 -13.92 -15.50
N TRP A 94 -8.77 -15.23 -15.65
CA TRP A 94 -8.08 -16.10 -14.69
C TRP A 94 -6.56 -16.04 -14.83
N LEU A 95 -6.02 -15.50 -15.93
CA LEU A 95 -4.59 -15.34 -16.13
C LEU A 95 -4.14 -14.04 -15.47
N ILE A 96 -3.47 -14.18 -14.33
CA ILE A 96 -3.01 -13.05 -13.52
C ILE A 96 -1.57 -12.73 -13.95
N LYS A 97 -1.29 -11.46 -14.26
CA LYS A 97 0.08 -11.02 -14.51
C LYS A 97 0.84 -10.89 -13.19
N TRP A 98 2.14 -11.17 -13.17
CA TRP A 98 2.95 -10.99 -11.96
C TRP A 98 2.88 -9.58 -11.38
N GLU A 99 2.80 -8.56 -12.24
CA GLU A 99 2.68 -7.16 -11.84
C GLU A 99 1.39 -6.84 -11.06
N GLU A 100 0.32 -7.61 -11.26
CA GLU A 100 -0.94 -7.45 -10.54
C GLU A 100 -0.90 -8.08 -9.13
N LEU A 101 0.11 -8.92 -8.85
CA LEU A 101 0.35 -9.52 -7.54
C LEU A 101 1.34 -8.64 -6.77
N SER A 102 0.81 -7.73 -5.96
CA SER A 102 1.62 -6.87 -5.08
C SER A 102 1.78 -7.51 -3.70
N GLY A 103 2.96 -7.54 -3.09
CA GLY A 103 3.10 -8.16 -1.76
C GLY A 103 4.49 -8.09 -1.13
N ARG A 104 4.53 -7.86 0.19
CA ARG A 104 5.74 -7.67 1.01
C ARG A 104 6.71 -8.87 1.01
N ALA A 105 6.26 -10.07 0.68
CA ALA A 105 7.09 -11.29 0.62
C ALA A 105 7.87 -11.46 -0.70
N LEU A 106 7.89 -10.46 -1.58
CA LEU A 106 8.53 -10.53 -2.91
C LEU A 106 9.89 -9.80 -2.99
N LEU A 107 10.34 -9.10 -1.94
CA LEU A 107 11.43 -8.12 -2.04
C LEU A 107 12.80 -8.51 -1.44
N HIS A 108 12.96 -9.64 -0.76
CA HIS A 108 14.27 -10.02 -0.21
C HIS A 108 15.04 -10.97 -1.13
N ASN A 109 15.90 -10.40 -1.98
CA ASN A 109 17.02 -11.10 -2.64
C ASN A 109 18.03 -10.04 -3.12
N ASN A 110 19.09 -9.80 -2.33
CA ASN A 110 20.46 -9.46 -2.75
C ASN A 110 21.19 -8.74 -1.60
N VAL A 111 22.20 -9.42 -1.01
CA VAL A 111 23.52 -8.92 -0.55
C VAL A 111 24.05 -9.88 0.55
N ALA A 112 25.33 -10.25 0.45
CA ALA A 112 25.98 -11.35 1.15
C ALA A 112 26.82 -10.94 2.39
N THR A 113 27.15 -11.95 3.22
CA THR A 113 28.26 -12.10 4.21
C THR A 113 27.94 -11.80 5.71
N PRO A 114 28.73 -12.31 6.70
CA PRO A 114 28.77 -13.71 7.15
C PRO A 114 28.70 -13.91 8.71
N SER A 115 28.10 -15.04 9.14
CA SER A 115 28.38 -15.91 10.32
C SER A 115 28.86 -15.34 11.67
N PHE A 116 28.19 -15.66 12.80
CA PHE A 116 28.81 -16.09 14.09
C PHE A 116 27.81 -16.79 15.05
N HIS A 117 28.07 -18.09 15.32
CA HIS A 117 27.88 -18.92 16.54
C HIS A 117 26.52 -19.20 17.25
N LYS A 118 26.17 -20.49 17.17
CA LYS A 118 25.29 -21.37 17.99
C LYS A 118 25.31 -21.18 19.52
N VAL A 119 24.16 -21.41 20.16
CA VAL A 119 24.00 -22.30 21.33
C VAL A 119 22.68 -23.08 21.22
N SER A 120 22.73 -24.34 21.62
CA SER A 120 21.73 -25.39 21.49
C SER A 120 21.29 -25.89 22.88
N LEU A 121 20.00 -26.23 23.06
CA LEU A 121 19.50 -27.49 23.67
C LEU A 121 17.99 -27.38 24.02
N SER A 122 17.12 -28.14 23.33
CA SER A 122 16.48 -29.34 23.90
C SER A 122 15.61 -30.03 22.83
N GLN A 123 15.83 -31.33 22.66
CA GLN A 123 15.17 -32.17 21.66
C GLN A 123 13.78 -32.58 22.14
N LYS A 124 12.75 -32.25 21.35
CA LYS A 124 11.55 -33.08 21.11
C LYS A 124 10.88 -32.63 19.80
N ARG A 125 10.92 -33.54 18.82
CA ARG A 125 10.14 -33.62 17.56
C ARG A 125 9.89 -32.31 16.81
N THR A 126 10.89 -31.92 16.02
CA THR A 126 10.80 -30.85 15.02
C THR A 126 10.02 -31.30 13.79
N SER A 127 9.01 -30.52 13.40
CA SER A 127 8.36 -30.57 12.10
C SER A 127 9.34 -30.09 11.03
N LEU A 128 9.68 -31.00 10.12
CA LEU A 128 10.55 -30.75 8.96
C LEU A 128 9.74 -31.03 7.69
N SER A 129 9.06 -29.98 7.21
CA SER A 129 8.51 -29.87 5.84
C SER A 129 8.22 -28.42 5.41
N SER A 130 9.10 -27.50 5.81
CA SER A 130 9.23 -26.16 5.19
C SER A 130 10.70 -25.87 4.96
N LEU A 131 11.34 -26.67 4.09
CA LEU A 131 12.66 -26.37 3.54
C LEU A 131 12.61 -26.38 2.02
N HIS A 132 12.31 -25.20 1.48
CA HIS A 132 13.09 -24.57 0.42
C HIS A 132 12.90 -23.05 0.49
N SER A 133 13.56 -22.45 1.48
CA SER A 133 14.25 -21.15 1.36
C SER A 133 14.98 -20.93 2.67
N ASP A 134 16.30 -21.05 2.60
CA ASP A 134 17.27 -20.78 3.66
C ASP A 134 17.37 -19.26 3.83
N ASP A 135 16.97 -18.71 4.99
CA ASP A 135 17.70 -17.67 5.76
C ASP A 135 16.91 -17.31 7.03
N SER A 136 17.61 -17.21 8.17
CA SER A 136 17.05 -16.77 9.46
C SER A 136 17.94 -15.69 10.05
N ASP A 137 17.42 -14.48 10.27
CA ASP A 137 17.40 -13.88 11.62
C ASP A 137 16.49 -12.63 11.76
N THR A 138 15.84 -12.56 12.94
CA THR A 138 15.26 -11.43 13.75
C THR A 138 14.64 -10.20 13.07
N ASP A 139 13.54 -9.56 13.50
CA ASP A 139 12.63 -9.65 14.65
C ASP A 139 11.50 -8.63 14.37
N VAL A 140 10.25 -9.07 14.13
CA VAL A 140 9.01 -8.31 14.39
C VAL A 140 7.85 -9.31 14.48
N GLN A 141 7.36 -9.58 15.69
CA GLN A 141 6.13 -10.30 15.97
C GLN A 141 4.91 -9.61 15.32
N THR A 142 4.53 -9.92 14.07
CA THR A 142 3.18 -9.63 13.55
C THR A 142 2.78 -10.59 12.40
N ARG A 143 1.76 -11.43 12.66
CA ARG A 143 1.09 -12.39 11.75
C ARG A 143 1.94 -13.58 11.24
N GLN A 144 1.72 -14.77 11.80
CA GLN A 144 2.16 -16.04 11.21
C GLN A 144 1.55 -16.19 9.81
N THR A 145 2.36 -16.03 8.76
CA THR A 145 1.97 -16.35 7.38
C THR A 145 2.38 -17.80 7.10
N PHE A 146 1.38 -18.69 6.99
CA PHE A 146 1.60 -20.14 6.84
C PHE A 146 1.98 -20.58 5.42
N THR A 147 1.86 -19.69 4.42
CA THR A 147 2.21 -19.96 3.02
C THR A 147 2.62 -18.68 2.31
N LYS A 148 3.14 -18.79 1.08
CA LYS A 148 3.48 -17.63 0.27
C LYS A 148 2.19 -16.89 -0.10
N THR A 149 2.11 -15.60 0.21
CA THR A 149 0.93 -14.76 -0.03
C THR A 149 1.23 -13.58 -0.93
N ALA A 150 0.21 -13.10 -1.64
CA ALA A 150 0.23 -11.82 -2.34
C ALA A 150 -1.10 -11.09 -2.17
N ILE A 151 -1.15 -9.82 -2.58
CA ILE A 151 -2.36 -9.01 -2.64
C ILE A 151 -2.77 -8.92 -4.11
N TYR A 152 -3.98 -9.39 -4.39
CA TYR A 152 -4.62 -9.31 -5.71
C TYR A 152 -5.95 -8.56 -5.57
N LYS A 153 -6.14 -7.48 -6.33
CA LYS A 153 -7.37 -6.64 -6.28
C LYS A 153 -7.79 -6.31 -4.83
N SER A 154 -6.83 -5.83 -4.02
CA SER A 154 -7.03 -5.47 -2.61
C SER A 154 -7.40 -6.62 -1.66
N SER A 155 -7.28 -7.87 -2.09
CA SER A 155 -7.54 -9.06 -1.27
C SER A 155 -6.26 -9.89 -1.09
N LEU A 156 -6.04 -10.42 0.11
CA LEU A 156 -4.93 -11.34 0.39
C LEU A 156 -5.22 -12.71 -0.25
N VAL A 157 -4.28 -13.24 -1.01
CA VAL A 157 -4.39 -14.50 -1.76
C VAL A 157 -3.21 -15.43 -1.47
N ALA A 158 -3.46 -16.73 -1.53
CA ALA A 158 -2.45 -17.76 -1.37
C ALA A 158 -1.80 -18.08 -2.72
N LEU A 159 -0.46 -18.19 -2.74
CA LEU A 159 0.33 -18.48 -3.91
C LEU A 159 0.98 -19.86 -3.80
N LYS A 160 0.61 -20.77 -4.68
CA LYS A 160 1.23 -22.09 -4.78
C LYS A 160 2.09 -22.22 -6.02
N ARG A 161 3.40 -22.42 -5.84
CA ARG A 161 4.34 -22.54 -6.95
C ARG A 161 4.15 -23.86 -7.69
N PHE A 162 4.22 -23.82 -9.02
CA PHE A 162 4.33 -25.00 -9.85
C PHE A 162 5.48 -24.88 -10.86
N HIS A 163 5.89 -26.00 -11.45
CA HIS A 163 7.00 -26.05 -12.41
C HIS A 163 6.56 -26.71 -13.73
N LYS A 164 6.87 -26.05 -14.85
CA LYS A 164 6.80 -26.58 -16.22
C LYS A 164 5.41 -27.09 -16.65
N ILE A 165 4.42 -26.20 -16.76
CA ILE A 165 3.15 -26.49 -17.46
C ILE A 165 3.15 -25.86 -18.87
N LYS A 166 2.65 -26.61 -19.86
CA LYS A 166 2.33 -26.09 -21.21
C LYS A 166 1.00 -25.34 -21.20
N LEU A 167 0.91 -24.22 -21.91
CA LEU A 167 -0.26 -23.32 -21.94
C LEU A 167 -1.60 -24.04 -22.24
N GLU A 168 -1.60 -25.06 -23.08
CA GLU A 168 -2.79 -25.88 -23.43
C GLU A 168 -3.40 -26.59 -22.22
N THR A 169 -2.55 -27.11 -21.33
CA THR A 169 -2.96 -27.75 -20.07
C THR A 169 -3.71 -26.79 -19.17
N THR A 170 -3.37 -25.51 -19.22
CA THR A 170 -3.95 -24.47 -18.37
C THR A 170 -5.41 -24.17 -18.70
N ARG A 171 -5.83 -24.34 -19.96
CA ARG A 171 -7.24 -24.19 -20.37
C ARG A 171 -8.10 -25.34 -19.88
N ALA A 172 -7.57 -26.57 -19.89
CA ALA A 172 -8.26 -27.71 -19.29
C ALA A 172 -8.41 -27.53 -17.78
N LEU A 173 -7.33 -27.11 -17.10
CA LEU A 173 -7.36 -26.80 -15.66
C LEU A 173 -8.36 -25.68 -15.33
N GLN A 174 -8.48 -24.66 -16.18
CA GLN A 174 -9.48 -23.60 -16.03
C GLN A 174 -10.90 -24.17 -16.06
N LEU A 175 -11.24 -24.95 -17.09
CA LEU A 175 -12.57 -25.53 -17.26
C LEU A 175 -12.96 -26.41 -16.06
N GLU A 176 -12.01 -27.15 -15.50
CA GLU A 176 -12.25 -28.02 -14.35
C GLU A 176 -12.44 -27.25 -13.03
N MET A 177 -11.76 -26.11 -12.83
CA MET A 177 -11.72 -25.40 -11.54
C MET A 177 -12.64 -24.17 -11.45
N GLN A 178 -13.04 -23.57 -12.57
CA GLN A 178 -13.80 -22.31 -12.58
C GLN A 178 -15.26 -22.47 -12.11
N ASP A 179 -15.84 -23.65 -12.30
CA ASP A 179 -17.25 -23.92 -11.97
C ASP A 179 -17.45 -24.48 -10.54
N LEU A 180 -16.37 -24.68 -9.79
CA LEU A 180 -16.41 -25.22 -8.43
C LEU A 180 -16.45 -24.11 -7.39
N THR A 181 -17.66 -23.77 -6.97
CA THR A 181 -17.90 -22.83 -5.86
C THR A 181 -18.70 -23.52 -4.76
N HIS A 182 -18.13 -23.57 -3.57
CA HIS A 182 -18.74 -24.18 -2.39
C HIS A 182 -18.10 -23.64 -1.12
N ASP A 183 -18.87 -23.51 -0.03
CA ASP A 183 -18.40 -22.92 1.24
C ASP A 183 -17.21 -23.68 1.86
N HIS A 184 -17.12 -24.97 1.60
CA HIS A 184 -16.07 -25.86 2.13
C HIS A 184 -14.98 -26.21 1.09
N ILE A 185 -14.82 -25.40 0.04
CA ILE A 185 -13.79 -25.55 -0.99
C ILE A 185 -13.06 -24.22 -1.14
N ALA A 186 -11.73 -24.28 -1.13
CA ALA A 186 -10.90 -23.10 -1.32
C ALA A 186 -11.08 -22.56 -2.74
N ARG A 187 -11.64 -21.36 -2.85
CA ARG A 187 -11.96 -20.74 -4.14
C ARG A 187 -10.71 -20.52 -4.99
N PHE A 188 -10.75 -21.02 -6.22
CA PHE A 188 -9.76 -20.73 -7.25
C PHE A 188 -9.94 -19.30 -7.78
N ILE A 189 -8.84 -18.53 -7.82
CA ILE A 189 -8.86 -17.13 -8.27
C ILE A 189 -8.24 -17.04 -9.67
N GLY A 190 -7.12 -17.73 -9.88
CA GLY A 190 -6.44 -17.69 -11.17
C GLY A 190 -5.06 -18.33 -11.15
N ILE A 191 -4.32 -18.15 -12.24
CA ILE A 191 -2.97 -18.66 -12.44
C ILE A 191 -2.09 -17.52 -12.93
N CYS A 192 -0.90 -17.40 -12.35
CA CYS A 192 0.16 -16.53 -12.81
C CYS A 192 1.20 -17.35 -13.58
N ILE A 193 1.44 -16.99 -14.85
CA ILE A 193 2.40 -17.67 -15.72
C ILE A 193 3.42 -16.63 -16.21
N ASP A 194 4.49 -16.46 -15.45
CA ASP A 194 5.65 -15.69 -15.86
C ASP A 194 6.88 -16.59 -15.99
N PRO A 195 7.87 -16.27 -16.87
CA PRO A 195 9.02 -17.13 -17.13
C PRO A 195 9.82 -17.53 -15.89
N LYS A 196 9.82 -16.67 -14.86
CA LYS A 196 10.46 -16.92 -13.56
C LYS A 196 9.46 -17.23 -12.43
N HIS A 197 8.17 -16.98 -12.65
CA HIS A 197 7.14 -16.93 -11.60
C HIS A 197 5.86 -17.65 -12.05
N GLN A 198 5.74 -18.93 -11.71
CA GLN A 198 4.58 -19.77 -12.03
C GLN A 198 3.83 -20.14 -10.75
N TYR A 199 2.63 -19.56 -10.54
CA TYR A 199 1.84 -19.71 -9.32
C TYR A 199 0.36 -19.96 -9.60
N ILE A 200 -0.25 -20.89 -8.86
CA ILE A 200 -1.70 -20.98 -8.71
C ILE A 200 -2.11 -20.04 -7.58
N VAL A 201 -3.17 -19.28 -7.82
CA VAL A 201 -3.70 -18.28 -6.90
C VAL A 201 -5.06 -18.76 -6.40
N THR A 202 -5.15 -19.00 -5.09
CA THR A 202 -6.38 -19.38 -4.38
C THR A 202 -6.68 -18.39 -3.27
N GLU A 203 -7.89 -18.46 -2.70
CA GLU A 203 -8.21 -17.67 -1.52
C GLU A 203 -7.29 -18.00 -0.33
N TYR A 204 -6.85 -16.97 0.41
CA TYR A 204 -6.02 -17.17 1.58
C TYR A 204 -6.85 -17.45 2.83
N CYS A 205 -6.51 -18.54 3.52
CA CYS A 205 -7.11 -18.96 4.78
C CYS A 205 -6.17 -18.59 5.95
N PRO A 206 -6.52 -17.60 6.79
CA PRO A 206 -5.58 -17.01 7.75
C PRO A 206 -5.24 -17.89 8.95
N LYS A 207 -5.97 -18.98 9.21
CA LYS A 207 -5.67 -19.91 10.31
C LYS A 207 -4.74 -21.05 9.89
N GLY A 208 -4.27 -21.05 8.65
CA GLY A 208 -3.36 -22.08 8.13
C GLY A 208 -4.08 -23.37 7.74
N SER A 209 -3.32 -24.45 7.65
CA SER A 209 -3.84 -25.78 7.41
C SER A 209 -4.31 -26.45 8.71
N LEU A 210 -5.11 -27.50 8.58
CA LEU A 210 -5.52 -28.34 9.70
C LEU A 210 -4.30 -28.96 10.39
N GLN A 211 -3.27 -29.31 9.63
CA GLN A 211 -2.02 -29.81 10.20
C GLN A 211 -1.39 -28.77 11.14
N ASP A 212 -1.33 -27.50 10.75
CA ASP A 212 -0.78 -26.42 11.59
C ASP A 212 -1.58 -26.23 12.89
N ILE A 213 -2.91 -26.37 12.81
CA ILE A 213 -3.80 -26.27 13.98
C ILE A 213 -3.62 -27.45 14.93
N LEU A 214 -3.45 -28.66 14.39
CA LEU A 214 -3.25 -29.88 15.18
C LEU A 214 -1.88 -29.86 15.87
N GLU A 215 -0.83 -29.36 15.22
CA GLU A 215 0.52 -29.24 15.78
C GLU A 215 0.62 -28.16 16.88
N ASN A 216 -0.23 -27.13 16.86
CA ASN A 216 -0.18 -26.04 17.83
C ASN A 216 -0.90 -26.36 19.16
N GLU A 217 -0.18 -26.88 20.16
CA GLU A 217 -0.70 -27.24 21.48
C GLU A 217 -1.50 -26.15 22.21
N GLU A 218 -1.28 -24.86 21.93
CA GLU A 218 -2.01 -23.74 22.55
C GLU A 218 -3.50 -23.73 22.16
N ILE A 219 -3.83 -24.25 20.98
CA ILE A 219 -5.22 -24.34 20.51
C ILE A 219 -5.89 -25.53 21.22
N LYS A 220 -6.85 -25.26 22.10
CA LYS A 220 -7.65 -26.30 22.75
C LYS A 220 -8.79 -26.75 21.82
N LEU A 221 -8.66 -27.94 21.26
CA LEU A 221 -9.66 -28.56 20.37
C LEU A 221 -10.66 -29.36 21.22
N ASP A 222 -11.79 -28.74 21.57
CA ASP A 222 -12.89 -29.46 22.20
C ASP A 222 -13.61 -30.40 21.21
N THR A 223 -14.34 -31.37 21.74
CA THR A 223 -15.02 -32.41 20.94
C THR A 223 -15.94 -31.79 19.89
N MET A 224 -16.63 -30.69 20.23
CA MET A 224 -17.52 -29.98 19.31
C MET A 224 -16.76 -29.37 18.13
N PHE A 225 -15.64 -28.72 18.41
CA PHE A 225 -14.79 -28.13 17.37
C PHE A 225 -14.20 -29.22 16.44
N LYS A 226 -13.75 -30.35 17.01
CA LYS A 226 -13.33 -31.52 16.23
C LYS A 226 -14.45 -31.99 15.29
N HIS A 227 -15.69 -32.12 15.79
CA HIS A 227 -16.86 -32.49 14.98
C HIS A 227 -17.17 -31.51 13.86
N SER A 228 -17.06 -30.21 14.11
CA SER A 228 -17.28 -29.17 13.09
C SER A 228 -16.30 -29.34 11.92
N ILE A 229 -15.00 -29.45 12.20
CA ILE A 229 -13.97 -29.63 11.16
C ILE A 229 -14.22 -30.91 10.38
N MET A 230 -14.52 -32.01 11.07
CA MET A 230 -14.82 -33.30 10.45
C MET A 230 -16.00 -33.21 9.48
N HIS A 231 -17.09 -32.53 9.87
CA HIS A 231 -18.28 -32.39 9.05
C HIS A 231 -18.06 -31.45 7.85
N ASP A 232 -17.26 -30.39 8.02
CA ASP A 232 -16.87 -29.48 6.95
C ASP A 232 -16.04 -30.18 5.86
N ILE A 233 -15.07 -31.02 6.26
CA ILE A 233 -14.30 -31.84 5.32
C ILE A 233 -15.23 -32.77 4.52
N VAL A 234 -16.18 -33.43 5.18
CA VAL A 234 -17.15 -34.33 4.52
C VAL A 234 -18.00 -33.60 3.48
N LYS A 235 -18.50 -32.39 3.80
CA LYS A 235 -19.25 -31.58 2.84
C LYS A 235 -18.40 -31.16 1.64
N GLY A 236 -17.17 -30.71 1.88
CA GLY A 236 -16.23 -30.32 0.82
C GLY A 236 -15.94 -31.48 -0.13
N MET A 237 -15.63 -32.65 0.44
CA MET A 237 -15.34 -33.86 -0.34
C MET A 237 -16.56 -34.40 -1.09
N GLN A 238 -17.75 -34.37 -0.50
CA GLN A 238 -18.99 -34.75 -1.19
C GLN A 238 -19.23 -33.88 -2.43
N HIS A 239 -18.95 -32.58 -2.34
CA HIS A 239 -19.08 -31.67 -3.48
C HIS A 239 -18.05 -31.99 -4.58
N ILE A 240 -16.80 -32.26 -4.22
CA ILE A 240 -15.74 -32.66 -5.18
C ILE A 240 -16.11 -33.97 -5.89
N HIS A 241 -16.59 -34.99 -5.16
CA HIS A 241 -16.96 -36.29 -5.74
C HIS A 241 -18.16 -36.22 -6.69
N ASN A 242 -19.08 -35.29 -6.46
CA ASN A 242 -20.23 -35.06 -7.33
C ASN A 242 -19.94 -34.12 -8.51
N SER A 243 -18.75 -33.51 -8.53
CA SER A 243 -18.31 -32.62 -9.61
C SER A 243 -17.61 -33.37 -10.75
N GLN A 244 -17.31 -32.66 -11.84
CA GLN A 244 -16.57 -33.21 -12.98
C GLN A 244 -15.14 -33.67 -12.63
N ILE A 245 -14.57 -33.20 -11.52
CA ILE A 245 -13.25 -33.64 -11.03
C ILE A 245 -13.27 -35.10 -10.56
N GLY A 246 -14.40 -35.57 -10.02
CA GLY A 246 -14.63 -36.93 -9.57
C GLY A 246 -13.87 -37.36 -8.30
N SER A 247 -12.61 -36.94 -8.11
CA SER A 247 -11.82 -37.29 -6.91
C SER A 247 -10.75 -36.25 -6.55
N HIS A 248 -10.43 -36.12 -5.27
CA HIS A 248 -9.41 -35.20 -4.80
C HIS A 248 -8.00 -35.73 -5.08
N GLY A 249 -7.72 -37.00 -4.75
CA GLY A 249 -6.50 -37.75 -5.11
C GLY A 249 -5.23 -37.45 -4.32
N ASN A 250 -5.28 -36.49 -3.40
CA ASN A 250 -4.18 -36.14 -2.48
C ASN A 250 -4.72 -35.51 -1.19
N LEU A 251 -5.80 -36.07 -0.63
CA LEU A 251 -6.42 -35.51 0.56
C LEU A 251 -5.50 -35.72 1.76
N LYS A 252 -5.19 -34.65 2.50
CA LYS A 252 -4.27 -34.62 3.65
C LYS A 252 -4.69 -33.50 4.61
N SER A 253 -4.25 -33.57 5.86
CA SER A 253 -4.44 -32.49 6.84
C SER A 253 -3.82 -31.17 6.36
N SER A 254 -2.68 -31.20 5.63
CA SER A 254 -2.07 -30.01 5.00
C SER A 254 -2.93 -29.36 3.91
N ASN A 255 -3.84 -30.11 3.29
CA ASN A 255 -4.71 -29.66 2.18
C ASN A 255 -6.14 -29.32 2.66
N CYS A 256 -6.36 -29.34 3.97
CA CYS A 256 -7.56 -28.83 4.61
C CYS A 256 -7.17 -27.49 5.26
N VAL A 257 -7.67 -26.36 4.76
CA VAL A 257 -7.30 -25.02 5.23
C VAL A 257 -8.45 -24.37 5.98
N VAL A 258 -8.15 -23.53 6.96
CA VAL A 258 -9.16 -22.97 7.88
C VAL A 258 -9.23 -21.45 7.75
N ASP A 259 -10.44 -20.96 7.50
CA ASP A 259 -10.68 -19.53 7.29
C ASP A 259 -10.75 -18.74 8.61
N SER A 260 -11.00 -17.42 8.52
CA SER A 260 -11.10 -16.56 9.71
C SER A 260 -12.27 -16.90 10.64
N ARG A 261 -13.28 -17.62 10.13
CA ARG A 261 -14.49 -18.05 10.86
C ARG A 261 -14.37 -19.48 11.38
N PHE A 262 -13.18 -20.09 11.31
CA PHE A 262 -12.93 -21.49 11.64
C PHE A 262 -13.70 -22.50 10.78
N ILE A 263 -14.05 -22.13 9.56
CA ILE A 263 -14.65 -23.06 8.59
C ILE A 263 -13.51 -23.78 7.87
N CYS A 264 -13.58 -25.12 7.84
CA CYS A 264 -12.61 -25.92 7.11
C CYS A 264 -12.98 -25.98 5.62
N LYS A 265 -11.99 -25.73 4.76
CA LYS A 265 -12.09 -25.72 3.30
C LYS A 265 -11.05 -26.64 2.67
N ILE A 266 -11.45 -27.37 1.63
CA ILE A 266 -10.54 -28.27 0.90
C ILE A 266 -9.82 -27.48 -0.19
N THR A 267 -8.49 -27.59 -0.24
CA THR A 267 -7.65 -26.96 -1.27
C THR A 267 -6.83 -28.01 -2.02
N ASP A 268 -6.15 -27.61 -3.09
CA ASP A 268 -5.25 -28.45 -3.88
C ASP A 268 -5.90 -29.65 -4.60
N PHE A 269 -7.21 -29.59 -4.83
CA PHE A 269 -7.99 -30.54 -5.64
C PHE A 269 -7.83 -30.28 -7.15
N GLY A 270 -8.19 -31.24 -8.01
CA GLY A 270 -8.35 -30.96 -9.45
C GLY A 270 -7.07 -30.70 -10.24
N LEU A 271 -5.91 -31.14 -9.74
CA LEU A 271 -4.62 -30.92 -10.40
C LEU A 271 -3.89 -32.23 -10.82
N PRO A 272 -4.52 -33.21 -11.50
CA PRO A 272 -3.85 -34.46 -11.88
C PRO A 272 -2.59 -34.23 -12.73
N THR A 273 -2.66 -33.31 -13.69
CA THR A 273 -1.59 -33.04 -14.66
C THR A 273 -0.36 -32.38 -14.03
N LEU A 274 -0.58 -31.61 -12.95
CA LEU A 274 0.50 -31.05 -12.14
C LEU A 274 1.16 -32.12 -11.27
N ARG A 275 0.37 -33.02 -10.71
CA ARG A 275 0.85 -34.13 -9.89
C ARG A 275 1.56 -35.20 -10.70
N SER A 276 1.18 -35.40 -11.97
CA SER A 276 1.84 -36.36 -12.85
C SER A 276 3.28 -35.95 -13.19
N ASN A 277 3.58 -34.65 -13.23
CA ASN A 277 4.96 -34.18 -13.49
C ASN A 277 5.85 -34.26 -12.25
N THR A 278 5.30 -34.20 -11.04
CA THR A 278 6.06 -34.36 -9.79
C THR A 278 6.25 -35.83 -9.40
N ASN A 279 5.30 -36.70 -9.76
CA ASN A 279 5.31 -38.13 -9.39
C ASN A 279 5.74 -39.09 -10.51
N ARG A 280 6.04 -38.62 -11.74
CA ARG A 280 6.58 -39.47 -12.84
C ARG A 280 8.01 -39.94 -12.64
N GLY A 281 8.67 -39.50 -11.58
CA GLY A 281 9.89 -40.13 -11.13
C GLY A 281 9.56 -41.28 -10.19
N SER A 282 9.35 -42.49 -10.72
CA SER A 282 10.20 -43.56 -10.20
C SER A 282 11.61 -42.99 -10.36
N PRO A 283 12.37 -42.75 -9.27
CA PRO A 283 13.74 -42.35 -9.46
C PRO A 283 14.38 -43.39 -10.39
N PRO A 284 15.21 -42.99 -11.38
CA PRO A 284 15.93 -43.97 -12.18
C PRO A 284 16.53 -44.99 -11.21
N SER A 285 16.27 -46.27 -11.49
CA SER A 285 16.60 -47.41 -10.64
C SER A 285 18.00 -47.23 -10.03
N GLY A 286 18.06 -46.85 -8.75
CA GLY A 286 19.31 -46.53 -8.05
C GLY A 286 19.31 -45.28 -7.16
N VAL A 287 18.35 -44.35 -7.27
CA VAL A 287 18.28 -43.20 -6.35
C VAL A 287 17.44 -43.54 -5.12
N VAL A 288 18.02 -43.34 -3.93
CA VAL A 288 17.36 -43.54 -2.63
C VAL A 288 16.07 -42.73 -2.58
N LYS A 289 14.93 -43.38 -2.30
CA LYS A 289 13.66 -42.68 -2.10
C LYS A 289 13.78 -41.77 -0.87
N ASP A 290 13.68 -40.46 -1.06
CA ASP A 290 13.82 -39.47 0.00
C ASP A 290 12.74 -39.60 1.08
N LEU A 291 13.06 -39.18 2.31
CA LEU A 291 12.12 -39.14 3.44
C LEU A 291 10.84 -38.35 3.12
N ALA A 292 10.96 -37.28 2.32
CA ALA A 292 9.84 -36.45 1.89
C ALA A 292 8.83 -37.24 1.00
N PHE A 293 9.34 -38.16 0.17
CA PHE A 293 8.51 -39.01 -0.67
C PHE A 293 7.57 -39.87 0.19
N TYR A 294 8.13 -40.58 1.18
CA TYR A 294 7.36 -41.45 2.06
C TYR A 294 6.39 -40.68 2.96
N LYS A 295 6.81 -39.54 3.53
CA LYS A 295 5.92 -38.67 4.31
C LYS A 295 4.68 -38.26 3.52
N SER A 296 4.84 -37.90 2.25
CA SER A 296 3.72 -37.51 1.39
C SER A 296 2.74 -38.65 1.09
N ARG A 297 3.09 -39.90 1.37
CA ARG A 297 2.30 -41.10 1.04
C ARG A 297 1.60 -41.72 2.25
N LEU A 298 1.74 -41.17 3.46
CA LEU A 298 1.12 -41.70 4.69
C LEU A 298 -0.42 -41.75 4.62
N TRP A 299 -1.04 -40.84 3.89
CA TRP A 299 -2.49 -40.80 3.65
C TRP A 299 -2.94 -41.60 2.43
N THR A 300 -2.00 -42.19 1.66
CA THR A 300 -2.32 -42.90 0.42
C THR A 300 -2.84 -44.29 0.73
N ALA A 301 -3.92 -44.68 0.06
CA ALA A 301 -4.57 -45.97 0.26
C ALA A 301 -3.71 -47.16 -0.25
N PRO A 302 -3.84 -48.36 0.34
CA PRO A 302 -3.03 -49.53 0.00
C PRO A 302 -3.09 -49.91 -1.48
N GLU A 303 -4.28 -49.83 -2.10
CA GLU A 303 -4.48 -50.17 -3.51
C GLU A 303 -3.69 -49.23 -4.44
N LEU A 304 -3.65 -47.93 -4.12
CA LEU A 304 -2.91 -46.92 -4.88
C LEU A 304 -1.40 -47.00 -4.66
N LEU A 305 -0.95 -47.58 -3.54
CA LEU A 305 0.47 -47.83 -3.27
C LEU A 305 1.00 -49.07 -4.00
N ARG A 306 0.13 -50.07 -4.25
CA ARG A 306 0.48 -51.30 -4.98
C ARG A 306 0.46 -51.11 -6.48
N GLU A 307 -0.43 -50.26 -6.98
CA GLU A 307 -0.54 -50.00 -8.40
C GLU A 307 0.75 -49.37 -8.94
N PRO A 308 1.38 -49.96 -9.98
CA PRO A 308 2.63 -49.44 -10.52
C PRO A 308 2.45 -48.07 -11.19
N ASN A 309 1.27 -47.81 -11.76
CA ASN A 309 0.89 -46.55 -12.38
C ASN A 309 -0.45 -46.07 -11.81
N PRO A 310 -0.50 -45.56 -10.57
CA PRO A 310 -1.75 -45.14 -9.97
C PRO A 310 -2.34 -43.95 -10.75
N PRO A 311 -3.68 -43.86 -10.88
CA PRO A 311 -4.34 -42.71 -11.50
C PRO A 311 -3.86 -41.40 -10.88
N ALA A 312 -3.43 -40.44 -11.70
CA ALA A 312 -2.93 -39.14 -11.21
C ALA A 312 -4.02 -38.32 -10.50
N ALA A 313 -5.29 -38.56 -10.84
CA ALA A 313 -6.46 -37.99 -10.17
C ALA A 313 -6.79 -38.71 -8.85
N GLY A 314 -6.20 -39.87 -8.58
CA GLY A 314 -6.58 -40.75 -7.49
C GLY A 314 -7.92 -41.45 -7.74
N THR A 315 -8.52 -41.94 -6.66
CA THR A 315 -9.83 -42.61 -6.68
C THR A 315 -10.70 -42.09 -5.55
N ILE A 316 -12.02 -42.13 -5.75
CA ILE A 316 -13.02 -41.77 -4.72
C ILE A 316 -12.79 -42.56 -3.43
N LYS A 317 -12.51 -43.87 -3.54
CA LYS A 317 -12.24 -44.75 -2.39
C LYS A 317 -10.88 -44.52 -1.76
N GLY A 318 -9.91 -44.00 -2.51
CA GLY A 318 -8.63 -43.54 -1.98
C GLY A 318 -8.80 -42.32 -1.08
N ASP A 319 -9.64 -41.37 -1.48
CA ASP A 319 -9.95 -40.19 -0.65
C ASP A 319 -10.64 -40.57 0.67
N VAL A 320 -11.50 -41.59 0.65
CA VAL A 320 -12.15 -42.12 1.87
C VAL A 320 -11.12 -42.69 2.84
N TYR A 321 -10.11 -43.40 2.33
CA TYR A 321 -9.00 -43.89 3.16
C TYR A 321 -8.22 -42.73 3.78
N SER A 322 -7.86 -41.73 2.96
CA SER A 322 -7.15 -40.53 3.43
C SER A 322 -7.93 -39.80 4.52
N PHE A 323 -9.26 -39.70 4.37
CA PHE A 323 -10.13 -39.13 5.39
C PHE A 323 -10.08 -39.92 6.71
N GLY A 324 -10.03 -41.26 6.66
CA GLY A 324 -9.86 -42.10 7.85
C GLY A 324 -8.59 -41.79 8.65
N ILE A 325 -7.49 -41.48 7.96
CA ILE A 325 -6.24 -41.05 8.61
C ILE A 325 -6.40 -39.66 9.24
N ILE A 326 -7.03 -38.71 8.53
CA ILE A 326 -7.30 -37.35 9.05
C ILE A 326 -8.21 -37.39 10.28
N LEU A 327 -9.21 -38.28 10.30
CA LEU A 327 -10.05 -38.48 11.47
C LEU A 327 -9.22 -38.85 12.71
N GLN A 328 -8.24 -39.73 12.55
CA GLN A 328 -7.33 -40.10 13.63
C GLN A 328 -6.49 -38.89 14.08
N GLU A 329 -5.93 -38.13 13.14
CA GLU A 329 -5.16 -36.92 13.43
C GLU A 329 -5.99 -35.91 14.25
N ILE A 330 -7.25 -35.68 13.87
CA ILE A 330 -8.16 -34.78 14.60
C ILE A 330 -8.46 -35.30 16.00
N GLN A 331 -8.70 -36.60 16.14
CA GLN A 331 -9.12 -37.16 17.41
C GLN A 331 -7.98 -37.21 18.43
N LEU A 332 -6.85 -37.80 18.03
CA LEU A 332 -5.73 -38.08 18.93
C LEU A 332 -4.72 -36.94 18.98
N ARG A 333 -4.83 -35.96 18.08
CA ARG A 333 -3.86 -34.85 17.95
C ARG A 333 -2.41 -35.32 17.84
N ASN A 334 -2.23 -36.52 17.30
CA ASN A 334 -0.94 -37.11 16.99
C ASN A 334 -0.73 -37.02 15.47
N GLY A 335 0.54 -37.06 15.06
CA GLY A 335 0.89 -37.04 13.63
C GLY A 335 0.21 -38.16 12.83
N PRO A 336 0.28 -38.07 11.49
CA PRO A 336 -0.41 -38.99 10.59
C PRO A 336 0.02 -40.45 10.81
N PHE A 337 -0.96 -41.35 10.74
CA PHE A 337 -0.75 -42.80 10.91
C PHE A 337 -0.11 -43.16 12.26
N TYR A 338 -0.64 -42.60 13.35
CA TYR A 338 -0.13 -42.86 14.69
C TYR A 338 -0.38 -44.32 15.12
N ILE A 339 0.64 -44.98 15.64
CA ILE A 339 0.55 -46.32 16.24
C ILE A 339 1.05 -46.23 17.67
N ARG A 340 0.25 -46.73 18.61
CA ARG A 340 0.60 -46.75 20.02
C ARG A 340 1.76 -47.73 20.26
N ASP A 341 2.70 -47.34 21.12
CA ASP A 341 3.83 -48.16 21.56
C ASP A 341 4.79 -48.64 20.44
N ARG A 342 4.73 -48.02 19.25
CA ARG A 342 5.68 -48.26 18.14
C ARG A 342 6.02 -46.97 17.40
N GLU A 343 7.30 -46.61 17.38
CA GLU A 343 7.82 -45.53 16.52
C GLU A 343 8.35 -46.14 15.22
N LEU A 344 7.52 -46.15 14.18
CA LEU A 344 7.91 -46.60 12.84
C LEU A 344 8.25 -45.40 11.96
N GLY A 345 9.30 -45.56 11.14
CA GLY A 345 9.64 -44.55 10.15
C GLY A 345 8.58 -44.44 9.04
N PRO A 346 8.42 -43.29 8.37
CA PRO A 346 7.46 -43.15 7.27
C PRO A 346 7.65 -44.17 6.14
N ALA A 347 8.89 -44.57 5.86
CA ALA A 347 9.20 -45.59 4.86
C ALA A 347 8.71 -46.98 5.26
N GLU A 348 8.91 -47.37 6.53
CA GLU A 348 8.48 -48.66 7.06
C GLU A 348 6.96 -48.77 7.06
N ILE A 349 6.26 -47.69 7.44
CA ILE A 349 4.80 -47.61 7.42
C ILE A 349 4.29 -47.82 5.99
N VAL A 350 4.79 -47.03 5.04
CA VAL A 350 4.30 -47.06 3.65
C VAL A 350 4.58 -48.42 2.98
N GLU A 351 5.78 -48.98 3.15
CA GLU A 351 6.12 -50.28 2.56
C GLU A 351 5.34 -51.43 3.25
N SER A 352 5.07 -51.34 4.56
CA SER A 352 4.23 -52.34 5.26
C SER A 352 2.78 -52.31 4.80
N VAL A 353 2.19 -51.12 4.64
CA VAL A 353 0.83 -50.95 4.12
C VAL A 353 0.76 -51.43 2.67
N LYS A 354 1.79 -51.11 1.85
CA LYS A 354 1.91 -51.58 0.47
C LYS A 354 2.01 -53.11 0.39
N ALA A 355 2.76 -53.75 1.29
CA ALA A 355 2.92 -55.21 1.34
C ALA A 355 1.64 -55.97 1.74
N GLY A 356 0.57 -55.27 2.13
CA GLY A 356 -0.69 -55.91 2.55
C GLY A 356 -0.66 -56.44 3.96
N SER A 357 0.23 -55.92 4.81
CA SER A 357 0.11 -56.15 6.24
C SER A 357 -1.17 -55.52 6.79
N LEU A 358 -1.77 -56.14 7.81
CA LEU A 358 -2.89 -55.58 8.58
C LEU A 358 -2.47 -54.38 9.46
N LEU A 359 -1.33 -53.74 9.16
CA LEU A 359 -0.88 -52.56 9.87
C LEU A 359 -1.91 -51.45 9.66
N ARG A 360 -2.52 -51.03 10.77
CA ARG A 360 -3.52 -49.97 10.80
C ARG A 360 -3.22 -49.01 11.95
N PRO A 361 -3.65 -47.74 11.84
CA PRO A 361 -3.46 -46.78 12.90
C PRO A 361 -4.19 -47.18 14.19
N SER A 362 -3.65 -46.78 15.34
CA SER A 362 -4.23 -47.10 16.64
C SER A 362 -5.44 -46.21 16.95
N ILE A 363 -6.46 -46.79 17.57
CA ILE A 363 -7.64 -46.08 18.09
C ILE A 363 -7.59 -46.21 19.60
N GLU A 364 -7.46 -45.09 20.32
CA GLU A 364 -7.57 -45.12 21.77
C GLU A 364 -9.03 -45.28 22.19
N VAL A 365 -9.29 -46.31 22.99
CA VAL A 365 -10.64 -46.74 23.39
C VAL A 365 -11.24 -45.83 24.49
N GLY A 366 -10.47 -44.90 25.06
CA GLY A 366 -10.86 -44.08 26.22
C GLY A 366 -11.39 -42.67 25.90
N GLU A 367 -10.82 -41.97 24.93
CA GLU A 367 -11.19 -40.57 24.60
C GLU A 367 -11.97 -40.42 23.29
N CYS A 368 -11.94 -41.45 22.44
CA CYS A 368 -12.62 -41.43 21.15
C CYS A 368 -14.06 -41.93 21.31
N ASN A 369 -15.04 -41.16 20.80
CA ASN A 369 -16.41 -41.66 20.70
C ASN A 369 -16.38 -42.96 19.87
N ILE A 370 -16.91 -44.04 20.45
CA ILE A 370 -16.88 -45.40 19.89
C ILE A 370 -17.39 -45.40 18.44
N GLU A 371 -18.40 -44.60 18.12
CA GLU A 371 -18.96 -44.49 16.78
C GLU A 371 -18.00 -43.85 15.77
N ILE A 372 -17.21 -42.85 16.20
CA ILE A 372 -16.16 -42.24 15.36
C ILE A 372 -15.03 -43.24 15.15
N GLY A 373 -14.64 -43.98 16.19
CA GLY A 373 -13.65 -45.05 16.07
C GLY A 373 -14.08 -46.15 15.09
N GLN A 374 -15.37 -46.53 15.09
CA GLN A 374 -15.93 -47.45 14.10
C GLN A 374 -15.92 -46.86 12.69
N LEU A 375 -16.24 -45.57 12.54
CA LEU A 375 -16.18 -44.86 11.26
C LEU A 375 -14.75 -44.85 10.70
N MET A 376 -13.74 -44.53 11.52
CA MET A 376 -12.33 -44.60 11.16
C MET A 376 -11.96 -45.99 10.62
N LYS A 377 -12.36 -47.05 11.34
CA LYS A 377 -12.12 -48.45 10.92
C LYS A 377 -12.71 -48.77 9.56
N ARG A 378 -13.92 -48.31 9.28
CA ARG A 378 -14.60 -48.52 8.01
C ARG A 378 -13.96 -47.74 6.86
N CYS A 379 -13.42 -46.55 7.14
CA CYS A 379 -12.76 -45.71 6.13
C CYS A 379 -11.44 -46.31 5.64
N TRP A 380 -10.67 -47.00 6.50
CA TRP A 380 -9.36 -47.56 6.15
C TRP A 380 -9.34 -49.08 5.91
N LEU A 381 -10.48 -49.67 5.57
CA LEU A 381 -10.56 -51.09 5.21
C LEU A 381 -9.64 -51.43 4.03
N GLU A 382 -9.13 -52.66 4.02
CA GLU A 382 -8.23 -53.15 2.98
C GLU A 382 -8.92 -53.14 1.61
N ASP A 383 -10.14 -53.70 1.52
CA ASP A 383 -10.95 -53.67 0.30
C ASP A 383 -11.57 -52.27 0.08
N PRO A 384 -11.29 -51.59 -1.05
CA PRO A 384 -11.89 -50.31 -1.40
C PRO A 384 -13.42 -50.34 -1.50
N ASN A 385 -14.01 -51.48 -1.86
CA ASN A 385 -15.46 -51.60 -2.09
C ASN A 385 -16.27 -51.58 -0.78
N GLU A 386 -15.69 -52.08 0.31
CA GLU A 386 -16.32 -52.10 1.64
C GLU A 386 -16.30 -50.73 2.34
N ARG A 387 -15.45 -49.81 1.86
CA ARG A 387 -15.36 -48.45 2.42
C ARG A 387 -16.63 -47.66 2.11
N PRO A 388 -17.20 -46.90 3.07
CA PRO A 388 -18.36 -46.06 2.81
C PRO A 388 -18.03 -44.93 1.82
N ASP A 389 -19.03 -44.41 1.12
CA ASP A 389 -18.91 -43.17 0.36
C ASP A 389 -19.14 -41.94 1.25
N PHE A 390 -18.78 -40.73 0.79
CA PHE A 390 -18.93 -39.51 1.59
C PHE A 390 -20.40 -39.19 1.92
N THR A 391 -21.34 -39.62 1.09
CA THR A 391 -22.78 -39.59 1.36
C THR A 391 -23.16 -40.45 2.57
N GLY A 392 -22.67 -41.69 2.65
CA GLY A 392 -22.86 -42.57 3.80
C GLY A 392 -22.13 -42.08 5.04
N ILE A 393 -20.90 -41.58 4.92
CA ILE A 393 -20.13 -40.97 6.02
C ILE A 393 -20.90 -39.79 6.63
N ARG A 394 -21.47 -38.91 5.80
CA ARG A 394 -22.30 -37.78 6.26
C ARG A 394 -23.52 -38.24 7.06
N GLN A 395 -24.19 -39.31 6.64
CA GLN A 395 -25.34 -39.86 7.37
C GLN A 395 -24.94 -40.47 8.71
N ILE A 396 -23.76 -41.08 8.80
CA ILE A 396 -23.22 -41.62 10.06
C ILE A 396 -22.86 -40.46 11.00
N MET A 397 -22.15 -39.44 10.50
CA MET A 397 -21.78 -38.26 11.30
C MET A 397 -22.98 -37.46 11.80
N ARG A 398 -24.05 -37.34 11.01
CA ARG A 398 -25.29 -36.71 11.45
C ARG A 398 -25.99 -37.47 12.57
N ARG A 399 -25.88 -38.79 12.60
CA ARG A 399 -26.40 -39.61 13.71
C ARG A 399 -25.60 -39.36 14.97
N ILE A 400 -24.27 -39.40 14.88
CA ILE A 400 -23.37 -39.08 15.99
C ILE A 400 -23.64 -37.67 16.56
N ASN A 401 -23.97 -36.70 15.70
CA ASN A 401 -24.17 -35.31 16.09
C ASN A 401 -25.57 -34.99 16.65
N LYS A 402 -26.59 -35.79 16.34
CA LYS A 402 -27.95 -35.58 16.90
C LYS A 402 -27.97 -35.69 18.42
N ASP A 403 -27.10 -36.51 18.98
CA ASP A 403 -26.95 -36.66 20.44
C ASP A 403 -26.20 -35.47 21.08
N LEU A 404 -25.57 -34.61 20.28
CA LEU A 404 -24.84 -33.40 20.68
C LEU A 404 -25.63 -32.10 20.41
N GLU A 405 -26.72 -32.15 19.62
CA GLU A 405 -27.47 -30.99 19.11
C GLU A 405 -28.43 -30.31 20.10
N SER A 406 -28.49 -30.72 21.37
CA SER A 406 -29.30 -30.04 22.39
C SER A 406 -28.63 -28.76 22.93
N GLY A 407 -28.53 -27.74 22.07
CA GLY A 407 -28.33 -26.32 22.45
C GLY A 407 -26.90 -25.86 22.76
N ASN A 408 -26.56 -24.64 22.31
CA ASN A 408 -25.40 -23.83 22.74
C ASN A 408 -24.01 -24.08 22.13
N ILE A 409 -23.86 -24.73 20.97
CA ILE A 409 -22.51 -24.93 20.38
C ILE A 409 -22.01 -23.69 19.63
N LEU A 410 -22.83 -23.13 18.74
CA LEU A 410 -22.46 -21.93 17.97
C LEU A 410 -22.33 -20.71 18.88
N ASP A 411 -23.21 -20.58 19.87
CA ASP A 411 -23.18 -19.48 20.84
C ASP A 411 -21.96 -19.55 21.75
N ASN A 412 -21.50 -20.74 22.18
CA ASN A 412 -20.28 -20.86 22.97
C ASN A 412 -19.01 -20.58 22.16
N LEU A 413 -18.97 -20.97 20.87
CA LEU A 413 -17.87 -20.64 19.96
C LEU A 413 -17.84 -19.14 19.64
N LEU A 414 -19.00 -18.54 19.35
CA LEU A 414 -19.14 -17.09 19.14
C LEU A 414 -18.73 -16.32 20.39
N LYS A 415 -19.17 -16.74 21.58
CA LYS A 415 -18.83 -16.09 22.85
C LYS A 415 -17.34 -16.19 23.19
N ARG A 416 -16.68 -17.31 22.83
CA ARG A 416 -15.21 -17.42 22.96
C ARG A 416 -14.49 -16.54 21.94
N MET A 417 -14.94 -16.48 20.69
CA MET A 417 -14.35 -15.59 19.67
C MET A 417 -14.53 -14.11 20.02
N GLU A 418 -15.67 -13.75 20.59
CA GLU A 418 -15.96 -12.40 21.10
C GLU A 418 -15.06 -12.06 22.29
N GLN A 419 -14.82 -12.98 23.22
CA GLN A 419 -13.83 -12.79 24.28
C GLN A 419 -12.40 -12.59 23.73
N TYR A 420 -11.98 -13.36 22.72
CA TYR A 420 -10.69 -13.14 22.09
C TYR A 420 -10.61 -11.80 21.36
N ALA A 421 -11.68 -11.39 20.68
CA ALA A 421 -11.76 -10.09 20.01
C ALA A 421 -11.68 -8.94 21.02
N ASN A 422 -12.44 -9.00 22.11
CA ASN A 422 -12.44 -7.98 23.16
C ASN A 422 -11.09 -7.89 23.90
N ASN A 423 -10.44 -9.03 24.17
CA ASN A 423 -9.11 -9.04 24.76
C ASN A 423 -8.06 -8.45 23.82
N LEU A 424 -8.17 -8.71 22.51
CA LEU A 424 -7.31 -8.11 21.49
C LEU A 424 -7.56 -6.61 21.36
N GLU A 425 -8.82 -6.17 21.39
CA GLU A 425 -9.17 -4.74 21.39
C GLU A 425 -8.59 -4.05 22.62
N GLY A 426 -8.73 -4.62 23.82
CA GLY A 426 -8.14 -4.08 25.04
C GLY A 426 -6.61 -3.98 24.96
N LEU A 427 -5.94 -5.01 24.44
CA LEU A 427 -4.49 -4.99 24.25
C LEU A 427 -4.05 -3.97 23.19
N VAL A 428 -4.82 -3.83 22.10
CA VAL A 428 -4.56 -2.81 21.07
C VAL A 428 -4.76 -1.42 21.65
N GLU A 429 -5.80 -1.19 22.45
CA GLU A 429 -6.08 0.08 23.10
C GLU A 429 -4.97 0.46 24.10
N GLU A 430 -4.54 -0.49 24.94
CA GLU A 430 -3.41 -0.30 25.86
C GLU A 430 -2.12 0.06 25.11
N ARG A 431 -1.76 -0.73 24.09
CA ARG A 431 -0.57 -0.47 23.25
C ARG A 431 -0.67 0.85 22.51
N THR A 432 -1.87 1.23 22.03
CA THR A 432 -2.09 2.50 21.35
C THR A 432 -1.94 3.66 22.33
N SER A 433 -2.44 3.51 23.57
CA SER A 433 -2.27 4.50 24.64
C SER A 433 -0.80 4.69 25.00
N ASP A 434 -0.04 3.61 25.19
CA ASP A 434 1.40 3.67 25.48
C ASP A 434 2.17 4.35 24.35
N TYR A 435 1.87 3.98 23.10
CA TYR A 435 2.46 4.61 21.92
C TYR A 435 2.15 6.11 21.86
N LEU A 436 0.90 6.52 22.13
CA LEU A 436 0.52 7.92 22.15
C LEU A 436 1.22 8.69 23.28
N ALA A 437 1.39 8.07 24.45
CA ALA A 437 2.11 8.67 25.57
C ALA A 437 3.61 8.86 25.26
N GLU A 438 4.25 7.86 24.65
CA GLU A 438 5.65 7.93 24.24
C GLU A 438 5.84 8.94 23.11
N LYS A 439 4.94 8.94 22.11
CA LYS A 439 4.91 9.94 21.05
C LYS A 439 4.82 11.35 21.63
N LYS A 440 3.89 11.61 22.55
CA LYS A 440 3.74 12.93 23.19
C LYS A 440 5.00 13.38 23.93
N LYS A 441 5.72 12.46 24.58
CA LYS A 441 7.02 12.76 25.24
C LYS A 441 8.09 13.12 24.21
N ALA A 442 8.18 12.37 23.11
CA ALA A 442 9.13 12.66 22.04
C ALA A 442 8.85 14.01 21.36
N GLU A 443 7.57 14.32 21.09
CA GLU A 443 7.13 15.61 20.53
C GLU A 443 7.50 16.77 21.47
N ALA A 444 7.22 16.63 22.77
CA ALA A 444 7.55 17.66 23.76
C ALA A 444 9.06 17.96 23.83
N LEU A 445 9.91 16.93 23.79
CA LEU A 445 11.37 17.10 23.74
C LEU A 445 11.83 17.77 22.44
N LEU A 446 11.21 17.44 21.31
CA LEU A 446 11.54 18.05 20.02
C LEU A 446 11.20 19.54 20.00
N TYR A 447 10.06 19.93 20.58
CA TYR A 447 9.64 21.34 20.70
C TYR A 447 10.53 22.15 21.65
N GLN A 448 11.25 21.50 22.57
CA GLN A 448 12.24 22.17 23.41
C GLN A 448 13.56 22.43 22.67
N LEU A 449 13.87 21.65 21.63
CA LEU A 449 15.12 21.75 20.86
C LEU A 449 14.99 22.59 19.59
N LEU A 450 13.80 22.63 18.99
CA LEU A 450 13.56 23.25 17.69
C LEU A 450 12.28 24.09 17.72
N PRO A 451 12.18 25.12 16.86
CA PRO A 451 10.94 25.87 16.72
C PRO A 451 9.78 24.97 16.28
N ALA A 452 8.57 25.26 16.76
CA ALA A 452 7.40 24.41 16.54
C ALA A 452 7.06 24.15 15.06
N THR A 453 7.25 25.14 14.20
CA THR A 453 7.05 25.02 12.75
C THR A 453 8.02 24.04 12.11
N VAL A 454 9.29 24.09 12.51
CA VAL A 454 10.37 23.23 12.02
C VAL A 454 10.23 21.80 12.56
N ALA A 455 9.94 21.67 13.87
CA ALA A 455 9.69 20.38 14.50
C ALA A 455 8.54 19.63 13.81
N SER A 456 7.44 20.34 13.49
CA SER A 456 6.28 19.76 12.82
C SER A 456 6.60 19.26 11.40
N GLN A 457 7.44 20.00 10.64
CA GLN A 457 7.90 19.57 9.31
C GLN A 457 8.77 18.31 9.39
N LEU A 458 9.70 18.25 10.35
CA LEU A 458 10.56 17.08 10.57
C LEU A 458 9.74 15.84 10.96
N MET A 459 8.75 16.00 11.84
CA MET A 459 7.84 14.91 12.22
C MET A 459 6.99 14.42 11.04
N GLY A 460 6.65 15.31 10.12
CA GLY A 460 5.97 14.97 8.86
C GLY A 460 6.86 14.31 7.81
N GLY A 461 8.16 14.08 8.10
CA GLY A 461 9.13 13.55 7.15
C GLY A 461 9.45 14.50 5.99
N GLN A 462 9.11 15.79 6.14
CA GLN A 462 9.37 16.80 5.12
C GLN A 462 10.79 17.37 5.29
N PRO A 463 11.53 17.58 4.20
CA PRO A 463 12.83 18.23 4.28
C PRO A 463 12.66 19.70 4.71
N VAL A 464 13.35 20.10 5.78
CA VAL A 464 13.36 21.51 6.20
C VAL A 464 14.36 22.27 5.33
N THR A 465 13.85 23.04 4.37
CA THR A 465 14.67 23.89 3.52
C THR A 465 15.06 25.19 4.24
N ALA A 466 16.25 25.72 3.95
CA ALA A 466 16.64 27.03 4.43
C ALA A 466 15.73 28.12 3.84
N GLU A 467 15.32 29.08 4.66
CA GLU A 467 14.46 30.20 4.29
C GLU A 467 15.22 31.53 4.42
N SER A 468 15.00 32.45 3.47
CA SER A 468 15.56 33.80 3.49
C SER A 468 14.56 34.79 4.08
N PHE A 469 14.96 35.50 5.14
CA PHE A 469 14.18 36.52 5.82
C PHE A 469 14.71 37.91 5.44
N GLU A 470 13.79 38.81 5.03
CA GLU A 470 14.15 40.14 4.54
C GLU A 470 14.61 41.07 5.66
N SER A 471 14.02 40.94 6.84
CA SER A 471 14.34 41.72 8.02
C SER A 471 14.04 40.92 9.28
N VAL A 472 15.05 40.76 10.12
CA VAL A 472 14.96 40.22 11.48
C VAL A 472 15.73 41.13 12.41
N THR A 473 15.43 41.11 13.71
CA THR A 473 16.27 41.78 14.71
C THR A 473 16.97 40.75 15.57
N ILE A 474 18.28 40.86 15.66
CA ILE A 474 19.13 39.97 16.45
C ILE A 474 19.64 40.74 17.67
N TYR A 475 19.48 40.12 18.82
CA TYR A 475 20.05 40.49 20.12
C TYR A 475 21.28 39.63 20.38
N PHE A 476 22.38 40.29 20.76
CA PHE A 476 23.55 39.66 21.34
C PHE A 476 23.85 40.31 22.68
N SER A 477 24.16 39.50 23.69
CA SER A 477 24.74 40.00 24.92
C SER A 477 25.93 39.20 25.38
N ASP A 478 26.81 39.88 26.11
CA ASP A 478 28.05 39.36 26.67
C ASP A 478 28.21 39.82 28.12
N ILE A 479 28.90 39.02 28.93
CA ILE A 479 29.16 39.34 30.33
C ILE A 479 30.52 40.05 30.42
N VAL A 480 30.50 41.34 30.77
CA VAL A 480 31.73 42.13 30.86
C VAL A 480 32.62 41.58 31.98
N GLY A 481 33.84 41.18 31.62
CA GLY A 481 34.83 40.61 32.55
C GLY A 481 34.60 39.14 32.90
N PHE A 482 33.83 38.40 32.11
CA PHE A 482 33.59 36.97 32.34
C PHE A 482 34.87 36.12 32.35
N THR A 483 35.84 36.40 31.47
CA THR A 483 37.12 35.68 31.44
C THR A 483 37.85 35.78 32.79
N SER A 484 37.86 36.96 33.42
CA SER A 484 38.43 37.15 34.75
C SER A 484 37.58 36.51 35.84
N LEU A 485 36.25 36.57 35.71
CA LEU A 485 35.34 35.93 36.66
C LEU A 485 35.48 34.41 36.66
N SER A 486 35.65 33.80 35.48
CA SER A 486 35.79 32.37 35.29
C SER A 486 37.17 31.85 35.67
N SER A 487 38.24 32.62 35.47
CA SER A 487 39.59 32.23 35.92
C SER A 487 39.73 32.22 37.45
N GLU A 488 38.96 33.06 38.15
CA GLU A 488 38.98 33.17 39.61
C GLU A 488 37.89 32.32 40.33
N SER A 489 37.10 31.56 39.58
CA SER A 489 36.02 30.71 40.10
C SER A 489 36.25 29.25 39.76
N THR A 490 35.70 28.32 40.54
CA THR A 490 35.79 26.89 40.18
C THR A 490 34.87 26.58 38.99
N PRO A 491 35.18 25.56 38.17
CA PRO A 491 34.32 25.19 37.03
C PRO A 491 32.87 24.94 37.43
N LEU A 492 32.64 24.32 38.60
CA LEU A 492 31.28 24.08 39.12
C LEU A 492 30.55 25.39 39.45
N GLN A 493 31.24 26.36 40.06
CA GLN A 493 30.69 27.68 40.37
C GLN A 493 30.35 28.48 39.11
N VAL A 494 31.14 28.34 38.04
CA VAL A 494 30.87 28.97 36.74
C VAL A 494 29.63 28.36 36.10
N VAL A 495 29.48 27.03 36.14
CA VAL A 495 28.28 26.34 35.63
C VAL A 495 27.03 26.76 36.40
N ASP A 496 27.09 26.80 37.74
CA ASP A 496 25.96 27.24 38.56
C ASP A 496 25.58 28.70 38.28
N LEU A 497 26.57 29.59 38.10
CA LEU A 497 26.34 30.99 37.74
C LEU A 497 25.63 31.12 36.37
N LEU A 498 26.11 30.42 35.35
CA LEU A 498 25.51 30.47 34.02
C LEU A 498 24.09 29.89 34.04
N ASN A 499 23.86 28.78 34.75
CA ASN A 499 22.53 28.19 34.89
C ASN A 499 21.55 29.13 35.61
N ASP A 500 21.97 29.77 36.72
CA ASP A 500 21.15 30.74 37.43
C ASP A 500 20.82 31.95 36.53
N LEU A 501 21.81 32.48 35.80
CA LEU A 501 21.63 33.61 34.89
C LEU A 501 20.70 33.27 33.73
N TYR A 502 20.94 32.14 33.05
CA TYR A 502 20.12 31.71 31.92
C TYR A 502 18.71 31.32 32.35
N SER A 503 18.50 30.81 33.57
CA SER A 503 17.15 30.59 34.10
C SER A 503 16.36 31.89 34.23
N VAL A 504 17.02 32.98 34.68
CA VAL A 504 16.38 34.30 34.72
C VAL A 504 16.11 34.81 33.31
N PHE A 505 17.05 34.64 32.38
CA PHE A 505 16.88 35.12 31.00
C PHE A 505 15.76 34.36 30.29
N ASP A 506 15.74 33.04 30.40
CA ASP A 506 14.74 32.18 29.78
C ASP A 506 13.33 32.55 30.29
N ALA A 507 13.16 32.78 31.60
CA ALA A 507 11.89 33.25 32.19
C ALA A 507 11.44 34.63 31.67
N VAL A 508 12.38 35.53 31.35
CA VAL A 508 12.03 36.82 30.73
C VAL A 508 11.67 36.64 29.26
N THR A 509 12.39 35.79 28.52
CA THR A 509 12.16 35.57 27.08
C THR A 509 10.79 34.96 26.77
N GLU A 510 10.23 34.14 27.65
CA GLU A 510 8.89 33.55 27.49
C GLU A 510 7.76 34.59 27.33
N ASN A 511 7.99 35.85 27.75
CA ASN A 511 7.00 36.93 27.66
C ASN A 511 7.03 37.69 26.33
N TYR A 512 7.95 37.36 25.41
CA TYR A 512 8.17 38.09 24.16
C TYR A 512 8.15 37.15 22.95
N ASP A 513 7.77 37.67 21.78
CA ASP A 513 7.83 36.92 20.51
C ASP A 513 9.27 36.84 20.00
N VAL A 514 10.04 35.93 20.59
CA VAL A 514 11.46 35.75 20.33
C VAL A 514 11.86 34.27 20.31
N TYR A 515 12.89 33.95 19.52
CA TYR A 515 13.49 32.63 19.43
C TYR A 515 14.92 32.65 19.97
N LYS A 516 15.21 31.74 20.90
CA LYS A 516 16.54 31.52 21.47
C LYS A 516 17.40 30.71 20.52
N VAL A 517 18.55 31.24 20.16
CA VAL A 517 19.54 30.56 19.31
C VAL A 517 20.59 29.91 20.21
N GLU A 518 21.05 28.70 19.87
CA GLU A 518 22.15 28.07 20.60
C GLU A 518 23.42 28.93 20.50
N THR A 519 24.00 29.28 21.65
CA THR A 519 25.22 30.10 21.74
C THR A 519 26.45 29.29 22.14
N ILE A 520 27.62 29.91 21.96
CA ILE A 520 28.93 29.38 22.36
C ILE A 520 29.47 30.30 23.46
N GLY A 521 29.84 29.75 24.61
CA GLY A 521 30.45 30.50 25.72
C GLY A 521 29.43 31.22 26.61
N ASP A 522 29.72 32.46 26.96
CA ASP A 522 28.95 33.36 27.84
C ASP A 522 27.98 34.27 27.08
N ALA A 523 28.01 34.23 25.75
CA ALA A 523 27.10 35.02 24.92
C ALA A 523 25.65 34.49 24.99
N TYR A 524 24.67 35.38 25.03
CA TYR A 524 23.24 35.04 24.91
C TYR A 524 22.68 35.66 23.63
N MET A 525 22.12 34.84 22.75
CA MET A 525 21.67 35.22 21.42
C MET A 525 20.18 34.92 21.26
N VAL A 526 19.45 35.96 20.88
CA VAL A 526 17.99 35.89 20.69
C VAL A 526 17.63 36.62 19.40
N VAL A 527 16.62 36.15 18.69
CA VAL A 527 16.16 36.75 17.44
C VAL A 527 14.64 36.88 17.43
N SER A 528 14.12 37.92 16.78
CA SER A 528 12.69 38.04 16.46
C SER A 528 12.51 38.28 14.96
N GLY A 529 11.33 37.96 14.44
CA GLY A 529 11.02 37.98 13.01
C GLY A 529 11.29 36.67 12.27
N LEU A 530 11.70 35.63 13.02
CA LEU A 530 11.80 34.25 12.57
C LEU A 530 11.51 33.27 13.73
N PRO A 531 11.13 32.00 13.46
CA PRO A 531 10.80 31.45 12.13
C PRO A 531 9.51 32.04 11.56
N MET A 532 8.69 32.69 12.38
CA MET A 532 7.49 33.40 11.94
C MET A 532 7.81 34.88 11.71
N ARG A 533 7.41 35.40 10.54
CA ARG A 533 7.55 36.82 10.21
C ARG A 533 6.51 37.63 10.96
N ASN A 534 6.94 38.67 11.66
CA ASN A 534 6.07 39.56 12.44
C ASN A 534 6.14 41.04 11.98
N GLY A 535 6.62 41.30 10.76
CA GLY A 535 6.77 42.66 10.23
C GLY A 535 7.76 43.49 11.04
N ASP A 536 7.57 44.80 11.18
CA ASP A 536 8.47 45.67 11.98
C ASP A 536 8.44 45.37 13.49
N LEU A 537 7.55 44.47 13.96
CA LEU A 537 7.43 44.13 15.38
C LEU A 537 8.69 43.48 15.93
N HIS A 538 9.47 42.77 15.11
CA HIS A 538 10.71 42.11 15.56
C HIS A 538 11.66 43.05 16.32
N ALA A 539 11.77 44.31 15.87
CA ALA A 539 12.66 45.27 16.52
C ALA A 539 12.10 45.72 17.87
N ARG A 540 10.78 45.89 17.97
CA ARG A 540 10.07 46.27 19.19
C ARG A 540 10.18 45.18 20.26
N GLU A 541 9.93 43.93 19.89
CA GLU A 541 10.00 42.79 20.80
C GLU A 541 11.42 42.62 21.38
N ILE A 542 12.45 42.72 20.53
CA ILE A 542 13.84 42.65 20.97
C ILE A 542 14.25 43.86 21.82
N ALA A 543 13.80 45.07 21.49
CA ALA A 543 14.10 46.26 22.28
C ALA A 543 13.50 46.17 23.69
N ARG A 544 12.25 45.70 23.81
CA ARG A 544 11.59 45.47 25.11
C ARG A 544 12.26 44.35 25.89
N LEU A 545 12.59 43.24 25.24
CA LEU A 545 13.34 42.15 25.84
C LEU A 545 14.67 42.66 26.42
N ALA A 546 15.43 43.44 25.64
CA ALA A 546 16.72 43.97 26.06
C ALA A 546 16.61 44.88 27.30
N LEU A 547 15.59 45.75 27.36
CA LEU A 547 15.32 46.59 28.53
C LEU A 547 14.96 45.74 29.76
N SER A 548 14.13 44.71 29.60
CA SER A 548 13.72 43.81 30.68
C SER A 548 14.88 42.96 31.20
N LEU A 549 15.68 42.37 30.32
CA LEU A 549 16.87 41.60 30.68
C LEU A 549 17.89 42.46 31.43
N LEU A 550 18.14 43.69 30.95
CA LEU A 550 19.05 44.61 31.61
C LEU A 550 18.58 44.96 33.03
N ASN A 551 17.29 45.20 33.22
CA ASN A 551 16.71 45.45 34.55
C ASN A 551 16.74 44.20 35.46
N ALA A 552 16.53 43.01 34.91
CA ALA A 552 16.63 41.76 35.67
C ALA A 552 18.05 41.51 36.18
N VAL A 553 19.07 41.76 35.36
CA VAL A 553 20.49 41.63 35.73
C VAL A 553 20.88 42.55 36.89
N LEU A 554 20.30 43.75 37.00
CA LEU A 554 20.61 44.67 38.11
C LEU A 554 20.25 44.09 39.48
N ASN A 555 19.27 43.20 39.54
CA ASN A 555 18.83 42.54 40.77
C ASN A 555 19.46 41.15 40.96
N PHE A 556 20.20 40.65 39.96
CA PHE A 556 20.84 39.35 40.00
C PHE A 556 22.07 39.35 40.93
N ARG A 557 22.16 38.35 41.81
CA ARG A 557 23.29 38.19 42.75
C ARG A 557 24.06 36.91 42.44
N ILE A 558 25.37 37.03 42.32
CA ILE A 558 26.26 35.89 42.11
C ILE A 558 26.40 35.11 43.42
N ARG A 559 25.93 33.85 43.45
CA ARG A 559 25.86 33.02 44.67
C ARG A 559 27.18 32.90 45.41
N HIS A 560 28.28 32.69 44.68
CA HIS A 560 29.62 32.51 45.25
C HIS A 560 30.36 33.84 45.50
N ARG A 561 29.84 34.97 44.99
CA ARG A 561 30.44 36.31 45.09
C ARG A 561 29.36 37.41 45.16
N PRO A 562 28.62 37.51 46.27
CA PRO A 562 27.46 38.40 46.37
C PRO A 562 27.80 39.89 46.23
N ASP A 563 29.05 40.28 46.49
CA ASP A 563 29.51 41.68 46.43
C ASP A 563 29.83 42.15 44.99
N LYS A 564 30.00 41.22 44.04
CA LYS A 564 30.30 41.54 42.64
C LYS A 564 29.01 41.58 41.83
N LYS A 565 28.72 42.73 41.23
CA LYS A 565 27.58 42.89 40.31
C LYS A 565 27.92 42.36 38.92
N LEU A 566 26.96 41.69 38.30
CA LEU A 566 27.09 41.24 36.92
C LEU A 566 26.81 42.41 35.97
N LEU A 567 27.71 42.63 35.01
CA LEU A 567 27.61 43.71 34.05
C LEU A 567 27.34 43.12 32.67
N LEU A 568 26.16 43.40 32.13
CA LEU A 568 25.77 42.94 30.81
C LEU A 568 26.07 44.01 29.76
N ARG A 569 26.62 43.61 28.61
CA ARG A 569 26.75 44.45 27.42
C ARG A 569 25.82 43.90 26.34
N ILE A 570 25.04 44.78 25.69
CA ILE A 570 24.02 44.37 24.72
C ILE A 570 24.25 45.06 23.38
N GLY A 571 24.15 44.30 22.29
CA GLY A 571 24.14 44.78 20.91
C GLY A 571 22.91 44.30 20.14
N ILE A 572 22.31 45.21 19.37
CA ILE A 572 21.10 44.94 18.58
C ILE A 572 21.29 45.43 17.15
N HIS A 573 21.01 44.55 16.19
CA HIS A 573 21.02 44.89 14.77
C HIS A 573 19.85 44.27 14.01
N SER A 574 19.32 45.01 13.04
CA SER A 574 18.25 44.58 12.15
C SER A 574 18.73 44.49 10.71
N GLY A 575 18.42 43.39 10.04
CA GLY A 575 18.81 43.16 8.65
C GLY A 575 18.36 41.81 8.12
N PRO A 576 18.64 41.50 6.84
CA PRO A 576 18.27 40.23 6.21
C PRO A 576 19.13 39.06 6.72
N CYS A 577 18.56 37.87 6.83
CA CYS A 577 19.32 36.65 7.15
C CYS A 577 18.69 35.42 6.50
N VAL A 578 19.47 34.35 6.37
CA VAL A 578 18.98 33.02 6.00
C VAL A 578 18.96 32.16 7.25
N ALA A 579 17.89 31.42 7.50
CA ALA A 579 17.81 30.48 8.61
C ALA A 579 17.39 29.09 8.14
N GLY A 580 17.93 28.05 8.78
CA GLY A 580 17.67 26.67 8.40
C GLY A 580 18.24 25.65 9.39
N VAL A 581 17.84 24.40 9.23
CA VAL A 581 18.30 23.30 10.09
C VAL A 581 19.62 22.74 9.57
N VAL A 582 20.61 22.65 10.45
CA VAL A 582 21.94 22.09 10.16
C VAL A 582 22.16 20.84 11.00
N GLY A 583 22.69 19.78 10.38
CA GLY A 583 23.02 18.52 11.04
C GLY A 583 21.91 17.47 10.94
N LEU A 584 22.31 16.22 10.65
CA LEU A 584 21.38 15.08 10.53
C LEU A 584 21.13 14.38 11.86
N LYS A 585 22.16 14.25 12.71
CA LYS A 585 22.08 13.55 14.01
C LYS A 585 21.66 14.46 15.17
N MET A 586 22.07 15.74 15.11
CA MET A 586 21.72 16.77 16.09
C MET A 586 21.28 18.00 15.31
N PRO A 587 20.00 18.06 14.90
CA PRO A 587 19.49 19.18 14.10
C PRO A 587 19.48 20.45 14.95
N ARG A 588 20.07 21.52 14.42
CA ARG A 588 20.09 22.85 15.05
C ARG A 588 19.53 23.88 14.09
N TYR A 589 18.64 24.74 14.57
CA TYR A 589 18.13 25.84 13.77
C TYR A 589 19.13 27.01 13.81
N CYS A 590 19.90 27.17 12.75
CA CYS A 590 21.00 28.11 12.66
C CYS A 590 20.65 29.31 11.77
N LEU A 591 21.21 30.47 12.11
CA LEU A 591 21.12 31.70 11.33
C LEU A 591 22.43 31.98 10.60
N PHE A 592 22.32 32.40 9.34
CA PHE A 592 23.43 32.73 8.47
C PHE A 592 23.22 34.10 7.84
N GLY A 593 24.30 34.88 7.77
CA GLY A 593 24.28 36.17 7.08
C GLY A 593 25.08 37.24 7.81
N ASP A 594 25.27 38.35 7.11
CA ASP A 594 26.02 39.51 7.61
C ASP A 594 25.33 40.18 8.82
N THR A 595 24.01 40.03 8.96
CA THR A 595 23.23 40.54 10.10
C THR A 595 23.71 39.95 11.43
N VAL A 596 24.03 38.64 11.48
CA VAL A 596 24.55 37.99 12.69
C VAL A 596 25.90 38.58 13.09
N ASN A 597 26.80 38.73 12.12
CA ASN A 597 28.14 39.30 12.34
C ASN A 597 28.08 40.76 12.78
N THR A 598 27.17 41.54 12.18
CA THR A 598 26.99 42.95 12.53
C THR A 598 26.37 43.10 13.92
N ALA A 599 25.42 42.24 14.30
CA ALA A 599 24.85 42.23 15.66
C ALA A 599 25.91 41.91 16.73
N SER A 600 26.75 40.89 16.51
CA SER A 600 27.89 40.59 17.39
C SER A 600 28.89 41.76 17.48
N ARG A 601 29.09 42.53 16.40
CA ARG A 601 29.91 43.75 16.43
C ARG A 601 29.25 44.90 17.19
N MET A 602 27.92 45.03 17.14
CA MET A 602 27.20 45.98 18.00
C MET A 602 27.43 45.64 19.46
N GLU A 603 27.39 44.36 19.82
CA GLU A 603 27.61 43.91 21.20
C GLU A 603 29.05 44.21 21.64
N SER A 604 30.05 43.71 20.91
CA SER A 604 31.46 43.88 21.31
C SER A 604 31.94 45.34 21.39
N ASN A 605 31.35 46.23 20.57
CA ASN A 605 31.61 47.68 20.65
C ASN A 605 30.68 48.42 21.63
N GLY A 606 29.79 47.73 22.33
CA GLY A 606 28.91 48.29 23.35
C GLY A 606 29.66 48.72 24.63
N LYS A 607 28.94 49.35 25.56
CA LYS A 607 29.44 49.68 26.90
C LYS A 607 28.69 48.86 27.94
N ALA A 608 29.31 48.63 29.10
CA ALA A 608 28.67 47.94 30.21
C ALA A 608 27.34 48.59 30.59
N LEU A 609 26.33 47.76 30.84
CA LEU A 609 24.97 48.14 31.20
C LEU A 609 24.27 49.09 30.20
N ARG A 610 24.66 49.04 28.91
CA ARG A 610 24.02 49.81 27.85
C ARG A 610 23.57 48.93 26.69
N ILE A 611 22.51 49.36 26.03
CA ILE A 611 21.94 48.71 24.85
C ILE A 611 22.39 49.46 23.60
N HIS A 612 23.31 48.86 22.85
CA HIS A 612 23.89 49.44 21.65
C HIS A 612 23.09 49.03 20.41
N VAL A 613 22.61 50.02 19.64
CA VAL A 613 21.67 49.80 18.54
C VAL A 613 22.23 50.36 17.23
N SER A 614 22.16 49.55 16.18
CA SER A 614 22.54 49.95 14.82
C SER A 614 21.59 50.98 14.19
N SER A 615 22.03 51.68 13.14
CA SER A 615 21.16 52.62 12.40
C SER A 615 19.91 51.97 11.80
N SER A 616 20.02 50.73 11.31
CA SER A 616 18.86 50.02 10.73
C SER A 616 17.80 49.72 11.79
N THR A 617 18.19 49.23 12.96
CA THR A 617 17.26 49.00 14.08
C THR A 617 16.67 50.30 14.59
N SER A 618 17.47 51.35 14.72
CA SER A 618 17.02 52.69 15.14
C SER A 618 15.92 53.22 14.20
N ALA A 619 16.09 53.09 12.89
CA ALA A 619 15.09 53.50 11.91
C ALA A 619 13.75 52.75 12.07
N ILE A 620 13.79 51.45 12.41
CA ILE A 620 12.57 50.67 12.66
C ILE A 620 11.91 51.10 13.98
N LEU A 621 12.68 51.26 15.05
CA LEU A 621 12.17 51.68 16.36
C LEU A 621 11.55 53.08 16.33
N GLN A 622 12.12 54.01 15.56
CA GLN A 622 11.60 55.36 15.38
C GLN A 622 10.19 55.38 14.76
N LYS A 623 9.82 54.39 13.93
CA LYS A 623 8.47 54.29 13.35
C LYS A 623 7.39 54.13 14.42
N PHE A 624 7.71 53.53 15.57
CA PHE A 624 6.77 53.33 16.67
C PHE A 624 6.57 54.58 17.53
N GLY A 625 7.54 55.50 17.54
CA GLY A 625 7.47 56.75 18.31
C GLY A 625 7.51 56.62 19.84
N THR A 626 7.61 55.40 20.38
CA THR A 626 7.62 55.15 21.83
C THR A 626 9.02 54.99 22.43
N PHE A 627 10.04 54.66 21.63
CA PHE A 627 11.39 54.37 22.13
C PHE A 627 12.27 55.61 22.24
N GLU A 628 13.00 55.72 23.35
CA GLU A 628 13.97 56.79 23.58
C GLU A 628 15.36 56.35 23.10
N LEU A 629 15.83 57.00 22.02
CA LEU A 629 17.11 56.70 21.38
C LEU A 629 18.03 57.92 21.45
N LYS A 630 19.27 57.73 21.93
CA LYS A 630 20.31 58.77 21.95
C LYS A 630 21.39 58.46 20.92
N LEU A 631 21.72 59.43 20.07
CA LEU A 631 22.81 59.30 19.10
C LEU A 631 24.14 59.06 19.83
N ARG A 632 24.83 57.97 19.49
CA ARG A 632 26.19 57.68 19.99
C ARG A 632 27.26 58.35 19.12
N GLY A 633 27.02 58.41 17.81
CA GLY A 633 27.97 58.88 16.81
C GLY A 633 28.45 57.76 15.90
N ASP A 634 29.51 58.04 15.14
CA ASP A 634 30.08 57.11 14.18
C ASP A 634 31.18 56.27 14.84
N ILE A 635 30.96 54.95 14.92
CA ILE A 635 31.88 53.98 15.52
C ILE A 635 32.56 53.18 14.41
N GLU A 636 33.88 53.05 14.47
CA GLU A 636 34.65 52.26 13.51
C GLU A 636 34.49 50.76 13.80
N MET A 637 33.95 50.03 12.83
CA MET A 637 33.72 48.59 12.95
C MET A 637 34.56 47.82 11.94
N LYS A 638 35.27 46.81 12.45
CA LYS A 638 36.16 45.95 11.67
C LYS A 638 35.45 45.40 10.43
N GLY A 639 35.93 45.75 9.23
CA GLY A 639 35.37 45.30 7.95
C GLY A 639 34.06 45.97 7.52
N LYS A 640 33.57 46.98 8.24
CA LYS A 640 32.37 47.78 7.90
C LYS A 640 32.64 49.29 7.81
N GLY A 641 33.81 49.74 8.26
CA GLY A 641 34.15 51.16 8.33
C GLY A 641 33.38 51.87 9.44
N LYS A 642 33.21 53.19 9.30
CA LYS A 642 32.45 54.02 10.25
C LYS A 642 30.95 53.77 10.11
N GLN A 643 30.32 53.34 11.20
CA GLN A 643 28.88 53.06 11.28
C GLN A 643 28.24 53.97 12.31
N ARG A 644 27.16 54.66 11.93
CA ARG A 644 26.38 55.48 12.85
C ARG A 644 25.55 54.59 13.77
N THR A 645 25.57 54.89 15.06
CA THR A 645 24.94 54.05 16.09
C THR A 645 24.22 54.86 17.17
N TYR A 646 23.38 54.18 17.94
CA TYR A 646 22.49 54.78 18.94
C TYR A 646 22.53 53.98 20.24
N TRP A 647 22.22 54.64 21.35
CA TRP A 647 21.89 54.02 22.63
C TRP A 647 20.37 53.96 22.79
N LEU A 648 19.83 52.80 23.16
CA LEU A 648 18.45 52.68 23.61
C LEU A 648 18.37 52.93 25.11
N LEU A 649 17.59 53.93 25.51
CA LEU A 649 17.47 54.40 26.91
C LEU A 649 16.22 53.88 27.62
N GLY A 650 15.14 53.65 26.86
CA GLY A 650 13.87 53.21 27.42
C GLY A 650 12.72 53.28 26.42
N GLU A 651 11.51 53.04 26.92
CA GLU A 651 10.25 53.19 26.20
C GLU A 651 9.28 54.09 26.99
N GLN A 652 8.69 55.08 26.33
CA GLN A 652 7.70 56.00 26.90
C GLN A 652 6.46 55.22 27.37
N GLY A 653 6.13 55.34 28.66
CA GLY A 653 5.04 54.57 29.28
C GLY A 653 5.37 53.08 29.53
N GLY A 654 6.61 52.67 29.31
CA GLY A 654 7.12 51.32 29.52
C GLY A 654 8.34 51.27 30.45
N LEU A 655 9.20 50.26 30.26
CA LEU A 655 10.44 50.12 31.02
C LEU A 655 11.47 51.17 30.55
N SER A 656 12.02 51.90 31.51
CA SER A 656 13.19 52.75 31.34
C SER A 656 14.39 52.17 32.08
N ILE A 657 15.59 52.48 31.60
CA ILE A 657 16.82 52.17 32.35
C ILE A 657 16.86 53.11 33.56
N GLN A 658 16.92 52.56 34.78
CA GLN A 658 16.97 53.37 36.00
C GLN A 658 18.26 54.21 36.05
N HIS A 659 18.15 55.50 35.72
CA HIS A 659 19.27 56.45 35.72
C HIS A 659 19.95 56.64 37.09
N SER A 660 19.25 56.38 38.21
CA SER A 660 19.76 56.63 39.56
C SER A 660 20.83 55.65 40.05
N LEU A 661 21.04 54.52 39.37
CA LEU A 661 22.01 53.47 39.75
C LEU A 661 23.24 53.42 38.83
N MET A 662 23.26 54.23 37.78
CA MET A 662 24.31 54.23 36.78
C MET A 662 24.90 55.64 36.71
N ASN A 663 26.17 55.82 37.07
CA ASN A 663 26.89 57.05 36.78
C ASN A 663 27.25 57.06 35.29
N TRP A 664 26.48 57.79 34.47
CA TRP A 664 26.69 57.82 33.02
C TRP A 664 27.82 58.77 32.59
N ASP A 665 28.38 59.53 33.53
CA ASP A 665 29.32 60.64 33.30
C ASP A 665 30.80 60.26 33.48
N ASP A 666 31.12 59.01 33.81
CA ASP A 666 32.52 58.57 33.90
C ASP A 666 32.97 57.91 32.58
N ASP A 667 33.43 58.72 31.63
CA ASP A 667 34.20 58.27 30.46
C ASP A 667 35.64 57.83 30.85
N THR A 668 35.90 57.51 32.12
CA THR A 668 37.24 57.17 32.65
C THR A 668 37.49 55.68 32.90
N VAL A 669 36.49 54.81 32.76
CA VAL A 669 36.68 53.35 32.91
C VAL A 669 36.91 52.69 31.55
N ASP A 670 37.99 53.07 30.87
CA ASP A 670 38.54 52.34 29.71
C ASP A 670 40.03 52.70 29.55
N VAL A 671 40.84 52.37 30.54
CA VAL A 671 42.26 52.04 30.35
C VAL A 671 42.59 50.89 31.29
N HIS A 672 42.52 49.66 30.79
CA HIS A 672 43.55 48.62 30.94
C HIS A 672 43.25 47.38 30.09
#